data_AF-A0A0D2VKK5-F1
#
_entry.id   AF-A0A0D2VKK5-F1
#
_cell.length_a   1.000
_cell.length_b   1.000
_cell.length_c   1.000
_cell.angle_alpha   90.00
_cell.angle_beta   90.00
_cell.angle_gamma   90.00
#
_symmetry.space_group_name_H-M   'P 1'
#
loop_
_entity.id
_entity.type
_entity.pdbx_description
1 polymer ?
#
loop_
_entity_poly.entity_id
_entity_poly.type
_entity_poly.pdbx_seq_one_letter_code
_entity_poly.pdbx_strand_id
1 'polypeptide(L)'
;MANLTLLWGGIVVVLLMACLAPQGTLGDIHNLPTLWTNAAKTTRPQLAGRSVVLAPDGGRNAISNAYEYSMGLNSQLPDVYHNEIMIRYTQEYLANAGATVFMTRERWFGTSDEQILDDQSPANCIKTGGWTSYGIGFLGYHSYVFGDLNAETAVAAFVTTLAADGYYPVYIRGLGDGQNRASRTLIRIFHSGGTTTLYMNQNMYSRQWMYAGRYYFTKTGFRVEVSNKLDFAVDAGRCVIVDAVRVGCGSLGGYPRFHYGTSSFLTYMNYTVSTSSATAMADFSKQMIQGDLETANWQNWALFYLVSTATGDSSIRGTQDFSYSNGRTSSYTGITSTAIYNSSLQAASDSFCDAIHAAAVSTGLVDKAKDLHQWPPLDSSSRMPTMMAIPYYASNNADMLLAQSEAGRENLGRAYYKGIAKYFSSTATIIPLPVNYLHTINQGGNVVRVCWRQPDDTQESTDAATAFKIYRSTDGRGWDDGVIVAAFTYLNSLCYDVTSLTVGQVYFFKVAGLNAGGEALTKWTAAARVTDPAVGVTRPPIVIVDCFVEGFVHTSTNIEGRYTREYVVEHALSIAGAGYSFDSASADIFSESQWVTTHLAMYKAVVWASGDTAANINVFPAVAQTAINSWIAGASSASPRSLFVSGSNVAAGLSAAGSTSLTFLNSQLKSTFVNANANTFVVRPNAGFTMSGTVGFNSIVVLGNPYAVSSPDQIGTAGTGTAALYYGPSSGTNVAGVSSRSTAGYYASFLLGFPFETINSRDERDKLMASILSTIMFAAPDLPLALPSVSSAASMATQASVASRSSASIATTVSASVASIASIASTVSATVASASSASVASESSASVASESSASIASASSASIASASSASEASEASRASASASVASEASASATQTPQYSCHVECQGGCTGPADTECVSCVHFKFGARCVASCPIDYASKADHVCAPVPNDSLPIGAIAGGAGGGVVLLLLLLLILLLVVRRRRSKPAPNAEAPAPQSTMLFANPLLDHGAEMDGVYDTLNAPGPARISSPDYEKAMLAAEYEAPHHPGQEQESTYDTLGASGMAPLPPPTVSGITYASISAADN
;
A
#
# COMPACT_ATOMS: atom_id res chain seq x y z
N MET A 1 -20.62 34.04 22.20
CA MET A 1 -21.22 32.69 22.26
C MET A 1 -21.15 31.97 20.90
N ALA A 2 -21.74 32.49 19.81
CA ALA A 2 -21.77 31.82 18.49
C ALA A 2 -20.43 31.22 17.99
N ASN A 3 -19.31 31.93 18.19
CA ASN A 3 -17.99 31.44 17.73
C ASN A 3 -17.45 30.25 18.56
N LEU A 4 -17.94 30.03 19.79
CA LEU A 4 -17.47 28.92 20.65
C LEU A 4 -18.17 27.59 20.29
N THR A 5 -19.44 27.66 19.90
CA THR A 5 -20.20 26.53 19.36
C THR A 5 -19.63 26.03 18.01
N LEU A 6 -18.98 26.91 17.23
CA LEU A 6 -18.34 26.53 15.97
C LEU A 6 -17.05 25.70 16.18
N LEU A 7 -16.21 26.01 17.17
CA LEU A 7 -15.00 25.21 17.45
C LEU A 7 -15.36 23.81 17.97
N TRP A 8 -16.28 23.71 18.94
CA TRP A 8 -16.73 22.42 19.46
C TRP A 8 -17.52 21.62 18.42
N GLY A 9 -18.34 22.29 17.60
CA GLY A 9 -18.99 21.69 16.44
C GLY A 9 -17.97 21.09 15.47
N GLY A 10 -16.91 21.83 15.12
CA GLY A 10 -15.85 21.33 14.24
C GLY A 10 -15.13 20.08 14.77
N ILE A 11 -14.73 20.07 16.04
CA ILE A 11 -14.04 18.91 16.65
C ILE A 11 -14.96 17.69 16.74
N VAL A 12 -16.22 17.88 17.18
CA VAL A 12 -17.20 16.80 17.28
C VAL A 12 -17.62 16.28 15.90
N VAL A 13 -17.72 17.14 14.88
CA VAL A 13 -17.99 16.71 13.49
C VAL A 13 -16.81 15.96 12.89
N VAL A 14 -15.54 16.34 13.16
CA VAL A 14 -14.39 15.56 12.68
C VAL A 14 -14.32 14.18 13.35
N LEU A 15 -14.59 14.08 14.65
CA LEU A 15 -14.69 12.79 15.35
C LEU A 15 -15.89 11.95 14.87
N LEU A 16 -17.04 12.58 14.60
CA LEU A 16 -18.18 11.89 14.00
C LEU A 16 -17.92 11.48 12.56
N MET A 17 -17.20 12.26 11.75
CA MET A 17 -16.81 11.87 10.39
C MET A 17 -15.80 10.72 10.38
N ALA A 18 -14.89 10.65 11.36
CA ALA A 18 -14.04 9.46 11.55
C ALA A 18 -14.86 8.19 11.92
N CYS A 19 -16.03 8.36 12.55
CA CYS A 19 -16.98 7.29 12.87
C CYS A 19 -18.07 7.05 11.79
N LEU A 20 -18.21 7.94 10.81
CA LEU A 20 -19.22 7.89 9.74
C LEU A 20 -18.61 7.64 8.35
N ALA A 21 -17.29 7.80 8.19
CA ALA A 21 -16.56 7.17 7.10
C ALA A 21 -16.81 5.65 7.18
N PRO A 22 -17.17 4.98 6.07
CA PRO A 22 -17.50 3.58 6.10
C PRO A 22 -16.26 2.75 6.48
N GLN A 23 -16.27 2.15 7.67
CA GLN A 23 -15.20 1.28 8.18
C GLN A 23 -15.03 -0.03 7.36
N GLY A 24 -15.73 -0.15 6.22
CA GLY A 24 -15.82 -1.36 5.40
C GLY A 24 -14.77 -1.49 4.30
N THR A 25 -14.22 -0.41 3.73
CA THR A 25 -13.76 -0.45 2.32
C THR A 25 -12.29 -0.11 2.05
N LEU A 26 -11.44 0.01 3.08
CA LEU A 26 -10.00 0.29 2.89
C LEU A 26 -9.29 -0.77 2.02
N GLY A 27 -8.51 -0.36 1.03
CA GLY A 27 -7.93 -1.24 0.01
C GLY A 27 -6.64 -1.98 0.38
N ASP A 28 -6.32 -2.97 -0.45
CA ASP A 28 -4.99 -3.56 -0.66
C ASP A 28 -4.76 -3.87 -2.16
N ILE A 29 -3.50 -3.74 -2.56
CA ILE A 29 -3.03 -3.63 -3.93
C ILE A 29 -2.63 -5.00 -4.47
N HIS A 30 -3.35 -5.46 -5.49
CA HIS A 30 -2.89 -6.60 -6.27
C HIS A 30 -1.79 -6.24 -7.26
N ASN A 31 -0.95 -7.25 -7.55
CA ASN A 31 0.18 -7.17 -8.47
C ASN A 31 -0.31 -6.93 -9.91
N LEU A 32 -0.67 -5.69 -10.26
CA LEU A 32 -1.19 -5.35 -11.58
C LEU A 32 -0.17 -4.56 -12.43
N PRO A 33 0.19 -5.07 -13.62
CA PRO A 33 1.11 -4.39 -14.55
C PRO A 33 0.44 -3.15 -15.17
N THR A 34 1.01 -1.97 -14.92
CA THR A 34 0.37 -0.66 -15.17
C THR A 34 0.35 -0.21 -16.64
N LEU A 35 0.40 -1.14 -17.60
CA LEU A 35 0.69 -0.82 -19.02
C LEU A 35 0.39 -1.96 -20.01
N TRP A 36 0.83 -3.19 -19.71
CA TRP A 36 1.10 -4.20 -20.74
C TRP A 36 0.27 -5.51 -20.63
N THR A 37 -0.78 -5.54 -19.82
CA THR A 37 -1.61 -6.75 -19.63
C THR A 37 -2.36 -7.16 -20.90
N ASN A 38 -2.60 -8.46 -21.05
CA ASN A 38 -3.38 -8.98 -22.17
C ASN A 38 -4.85 -8.52 -22.07
N ALA A 39 -5.32 -7.74 -23.05
CA ALA A 39 -6.69 -7.22 -23.14
C ALA A 39 -7.80 -8.29 -23.33
N ALA A 40 -7.46 -9.59 -23.34
CA ALA A 40 -8.41 -10.69 -23.19
C ALA A 40 -8.60 -11.16 -21.73
N LYS A 41 -7.79 -10.64 -20.79
CA LYS A 41 -7.88 -10.89 -19.33
C LYS A 41 -8.33 -9.66 -18.52
N THR A 42 -8.49 -8.51 -19.17
CA THR A 42 -8.95 -7.25 -18.59
C THR A 42 -10.10 -6.69 -19.43
N THR A 43 -11.06 -6.01 -18.80
CA THR A 43 -11.86 -5.01 -19.53
C THR A 43 -10.89 -3.93 -20.02
N ARG A 44 -11.05 -3.42 -21.25
CA ARG A 44 -10.26 -2.26 -21.70
C ARG A 44 -10.75 -1.03 -20.93
N PRO A 45 -9.99 -0.47 -19.98
CA PRO A 45 -10.53 0.55 -19.08
C PRO A 45 -10.55 1.93 -19.73
N GLN A 46 -11.32 2.85 -19.17
CA GLN A 46 -11.59 4.17 -19.76
C GLN A 46 -10.36 5.10 -19.96
N LEU A 47 -9.28 4.93 -19.18
CA LEU A 47 -8.06 5.74 -19.34
C LEU A 47 -6.99 5.05 -20.20
N ALA A 48 -7.33 3.97 -20.90
CA ALA A 48 -6.44 3.36 -21.89
C ALA A 48 -6.00 4.38 -22.95
N GLY A 49 -4.68 4.57 -23.10
CA GLY A 49 -4.11 5.61 -23.98
C GLY A 49 -4.04 7.01 -23.35
N ARG A 50 -4.27 7.13 -22.04
CA ARG A 50 -3.93 8.31 -21.24
C ARG A 50 -2.68 8.03 -20.41
N SER A 51 -1.91 9.07 -20.13
CA SER A 51 -0.65 9.01 -19.38
C SER A 51 -0.65 10.03 -18.26
N VAL A 52 -0.17 9.64 -17.08
CA VAL A 52 -0.11 10.51 -15.90
C VAL A 52 1.29 10.44 -15.30
N VAL A 53 1.92 11.60 -15.09
CA VAL A 53 3.12 11.73 -14.27
C VAL A 53 2.69 12.17 -12.87
N LEU A 54 3.03 11.38 -11.88
CA LEU A 54 2.82 11.67 -10.46
C LEU A 54 4.15 12.10 -9.82
N ALA A 55 4.14 13.26 -9.17
CA ALA A 55 5.30 13.84 -8.50
C ALA A 55 5.00 14.08 -7.00
N PRO A 56 5.55 13.26 -6.09
CA PRO A 56 5.53 13.52 -4.65
C PRO A 56 6.70 14.44 -4.26
N ASP A 57 6.41 15.57 -3.61
CA ASP A 57 7.42 16.47 -3.02
C ASP A 57 8.22 15.80 -1.88
N GLY A 58 9.31 16.46 -1.47
CA GLY A 58 10.18 16.06 -0.38
C GLY A 58 11.20 15.00 -0.76
N GLY A 59 11.66 14.27 0.25
CA GLY A 59 12.76 13.32 0.13
C GLY A 59 14.13 13.96 0.36
N ARG A 60 15.16 13.13 0.26
CA ARG A 60 16.57 13.44 0.53
C ARG A 60 17.33 13.76 -0.74
N ASN A 61 18.27 14.69 -0.65
CA ASN A 61 19.28 14.87 -1.67
C ASN A 61 20.35 13.74 -1.59
N ALA A 62 20.75 13.19 -2.73
CA ALA A 62 21.72 12.08 -2.81
C ALA A 62 23.12 12.41 -2.25
N ILE A 63 23.55 13.68 -2.34
CA ILE A 63 24.91 14.12 -2.02
C ILE A 63 25.00 14.59 -0.56
N SER A 64 24.10 15.49 -0.15
CA SER A 64 24.12 16.05 1.22
C SER A 64 23.43 15.14 2.25
N ASN A 65 22.62 14.17 1.81
CA ASN A 65 21.76 13.31 2.64
C ASN A 65 20.76 14.09 3.54
N ALA A 66 20.60 15.40 3.32
CA ALA A 66 19.60 16.24 3.96
C ALA A 66 18.25 16.10 3.24
N TYR A 67 17.14 16.27 3.97
CA TYR A 67 15.82 16.40 3.35
C TYR A 67 15.69 17.75 2.64
N GLU A 68 15.20 17.70 1.40
CA GLU A 68 14.96 18.89 0.55
C GLU A 68 13.90 19.81 1.17
N TYR A 69 12.91 19.23 1.88
CA TYR A 69 11.96 19.94 2.73
C TYR A 69 11.84 19.27 4.11
N SER A 70 12.14 20.02 5.18
CA SER A 70 12.10 19.57 6.58
C SER A 70 10.98 20.29 7.34
N MET A 71 9.72 20.05 6.94
CA MET A 71 8.57 20.87 7.35
C MET A 71 7.47 20.02 8.01
N GLY A 72 7.45 19.96 9.35
CA GLY A 72 6.38 19.28 10.07
C GLY A 72 6.39 19.52 11.58
N LEU A 73 5.20 19.58 12.16
CA LEU A 73 5.03 19.43 13.61
C LEU A 73 5.28 17.98 14.03
N ASN A 74 5.52 17.75 15.33
CA ASN A 74 5.59 16.42 15.95
C ASN A 74 6.59 15.44 15.28
N SER A 75 7.71 15.94 14.76
CA SER A 75 8.76 15.17 14.05
C SER A 75 8.30 14.47 12.76
N GLN A 76 7.16 14.88 12.19
CA GLN A 76 6.62 14.26 10.98
C GLN A 76 7.31 14.79 9.71
N LEU A 77 7.44 13.92 8.72
CA LEU A 77 8.03 14.22 7.41
C LEU A 77 6.94 14.12 6.32
N PRO A 78 6.66 15.19 5.55
CA PRO A 78 5.72 15.16 4.42
C PRO A 78 6.03 14.08 3.37
N ASP A 79 7.33 13.79 3.23
CA ASP A 79 7.91 12.67 2.48
C ASP A 79 7.17 11.33 2.73
N VAL A 80 6.65 11.10 3.93
CA VAL A 80 6.06 9.82 4.33
C VAL A 80 4.64 9.67 3.77
N TYR A 81 3.78 10.69 3.91
CA TYR A 81 2.38 10.59 3.51
C TYR A 81 2.13 11.01 2.04
N HIS A 82 2.91 11.92 1.45
CA HIS A 82 2.82 12.23 0.01
C HIS A 82 3.18 11.00 -0.84
N ASN A 83 4.28 10.33 -0.50
CA ASN A 83 4.65 9.08 -1.17
C ASN A 83 3.58 8.01 -0.94
N GLU A 84 2.99 7.85 0.25
CA GLU A 84 1.95 6.84 0.45
C GLU A 84 0.68 7.15 -0.38
N ILE A 85 0.21 8.40 -0.41
CA ILE A 85 -0.96 8.81 -1.21
C ILE A 85 -0.76 8.41 -2.68
N MET A 86 0.38 8.76 -3.28
CA MET A 86 0.66 8.46 -4.69
C MET A 86 1.00 7.00 -4.96
N ILE A 87 1.82 6.35 -4.12
CA ILE A 87 2.32 4.97 -4.34
C ILE A 87 1.29 3.91 -3.96
N ARG A 88 0.49 4.09 -2.91
CA ARG A 88 -0.49 3.09 -2.47
C ARG A 88 -1.84 3.22 -3.16
N TYR A 89 -2.28 4.44 -3.46
CA TYR A 89 -3.65 4.68 -3.90
C TYR A 89 -3.69 5.30 -5.30
N THR A 90 -3.12 6.49 -5.52
CA THR A 90 -3.30 7.22 -6.79
C THR A 90 -2.73 6.46 -7.99
N GLN A 91 -1.50 5.91 -7.91
CA GLN A 91 -0.91 5.18 -9.05
C GLN A 91 -1.67 3.87 -9.37
N GLU A 92 -2.18 3.19 -8.34
CA GLU A 92 -2.76 1.85 -8.48
C GLU A 92 -4.20 1.95 -9.01
N TYR A 93 -5.00 2.91 -8.51
CA TYR A 93 -6.31 3.22 -9.10
C TYR A 93 -6.19 3.71 -10.56
N LEU A 94 -5.19 4.55 -10.88
CA LEU A 94 -4.96 4.99 -12.27
C LEU A 94 -4.52 3.85 -13.19
N ALA A 95 -3.62 2.98 -12.74
CA ALA A 95 -3.17 1.80 -13.47
C ALA A 95 -4.32 0.82 -13.75
N ASN A 96 -5.13 0.53 -12.73
CA ASN A 96 -6.33 -0.30 -12.88
C ASN A 96 -7.40 0.36 -13.76
N ALA A 97 -7.41 1.70 -13.83
CA ALA A 97 -8.24 2.47 -14.76
C ALA A 97 -7.63 2.60 -16.16
N GLY A 98 -6.55 1.87 -16.45
CA GLY A 98 -5.92 1.75 -17.76
C GLY A 98 -4.93 2.85 -18.13
N ALA A 99 -4.66 3.80 -17.24
CA ALA A 99 -3.70 4.88 -17.51
C ALA A 99 -2.26 4.40 -17.39
N THR A 100 -1.41 4.86 -18.30
CA THR A 100 0.05 4.72 -18.18
C THR A 100 0.55 5.66 -17.09
N VAL A 101 0.88 5.12 -15.91
CA VAL A 101 1.39 5.94 -14.80
C VAL A 101 2.91 5.95 -14.80
N PHE A 102 3.49 7.15 -14.72
CA PHE A 102 4.90 7.41 -14.41
C PHE A 102 5.01 8.06 -13.03
N MET A 103 6.12 7.82 -12.34
CA MET A 103 6.43 8.41 -11.03
C MET A 103 7.78 9.12 -11.12
N THR A 104 7.92 10.30 -10.51
CA THR A 104 9.21 11.02 -10.43
C THR A 104 10.11 10.52 -9.28
N ARG A 105 9.64 9.53 -8.52
CA ARG A 105 10.29 8.90 -7.35
C ARG A 105 10.05 7.38 -7.40
N GLU A 106 10.76 6.61 -6.56
CA GLU A 106 10.65 5.14 -6.53
C GLU A 106 9.20 4.67 -6.29
N ARG A 107 8.76 3.62 -7.02
CA ARG A 107 7.36 3.19 -7.04
C ARG A 107 6.99 2.21 -5.92
N TRP A 108 7.91 1.92 -5.01
CA TRP A 108 7.72 0.95 -3.92
C TRP A 108 8.62 1.20 -2.71
N PHE A 109 8.10 0.88 -1.52
CA PHE A 109 8.75 1.20 -0.25
C PHE A 109 9.83 0.20 0.20
N GLY A 110 9.76 -1.06 -0.25
CA GLY A 110 10.33 -2.16 0.53
C GLY A 110 11.05 -3.24 -0.24
N THR A 111 12.20 -2.94 -0.84
CA THR A 111 13.25 -3.94 -1.08
C THR A 111 14.63 -3.32 -0.83
N SER A 112 15.41 -3.90 0.08
CA SER A 112 16.80 -3.45 0.39
C SER A 112 17.81 -3.90 -0.66
N ASP A 113 17.45 -4.98 -1.36
CA ASP A 113 18.14 -5.57 -2.49
C ASP A 113 17.66 -4.95 -3.80
N GLU A 114 18.59 -4.79 -4.73
CA GLU A 114 18.40 -4.21 -6.05
C GLU A 114 19.40 -4.86 -7.00
N GLN A 115 18.88 -5.44 -8.08
CA GLN A 115 19.68 -6.14 -9.08
C GLN A 115 19.37 -5.55 -10.45
N ILE A 116 20.38 -5.02 -11.11
CA ILE A 116 20.29 -4.58 -12.51
C ILE A 116 20.98 -5.65 -13.37
N LEU A 117 20.19 -6.30 -14.21
CA LEU A 117 20.57 -7.46 -15.01
C LEU A 117 20.68 -7.01 -16.47
N ASP A 118 21.91 -6.88 -16.96
CA ASP A 118 22.23 -6.50 -18.34
C ASP A 118 22.34 -7.73 -19.26
N ASP A 119 21.90 -7.61 -20.50
CA ASP A 119 21.77 -8.72 -21.44
C ASP A 119 23.13 -9.21 -22.01
N GLN A 120 24.20 -8.41 -21.92
CA GLN A 120 25.55 -8.85 -22.25
C GLN A 120 26.22 -9.63 -21.10
N SER A 121 25.56 -9.75 -19.93
CA SER A 121 26.05 -10.55 -18.79
C SER A 121 25.52 -11.99 -18.83
N PRO A 122 26.30 -13.00 -19.28
CA PRO A 122 25.84 -14.39 -19.37
C PRO A 122 25.60 -15.06 -18.01
N ALA A 123 25.98 -14.42 -16.90
CA ALA A 123 25.64 -14.87 -15.56
C ALA A 123 24.19 -14.51 -15.18
N ASN A 124 23.68 -13.40 -15.73
CA ASN A 124 22.41 -12.79 -15.33
C ASN A 124 21.35 -12.79 -16.46
N CYS A 125 21.75 -13.04 -17.72
CA CYS A 125 20.87 -13.18 -18.86
C CYS A 125 21.26 -14.39 -19.72
N ILE A 126 20.39 -15.41 -19.74
CA ILE A 126 20.58 -16.65 -20.49
C ILE A 126 19.85 -16.53 -21.83
N LYS A 127 20.61 -16.39 -22.92
CA LYS A 127 20.10 -16.26 -24.29
C LYS A 127 20.07 -17.63 -25.00
N THR A 128 18.97 -17.91 -25.68
CA THR A 128 18.79 -19.04 -26.60
C THR A 128 18.29 -18.55 -27.95
N GLY A 129 18.66 -19.22 -29.04
CA GLY A 129 18.37 -18.76 -30.41
C GLY A 129 19.31 -17.65 -30.91
N GLY A 130 18.98 -17.08 -32.08
CA GLY A 130 19.87 -16.22 -32.88
C GLY A 130 20.00 -14.76 -32.44
N TRP A 131 20.16 -14.48 -31.14
CA TRP A 131 20.38 -13.12 -30.64
C TRP A 131 21.70 -12.53 -31.15
N THR A 132 21.67 -11.28 -31.61
CA THR A 132 22.82 -10.55 -32.16
C THR A 132 23.00 -9.23 -31.41
N SER A 133 24.19 -8.94 -30.88
CA SER A 133 24.48 -7.66 -30.21
C SER A 133 24.58 -6.49 -31.20
N TYR A 134 24.03 -5.34 -30.85
CA TYR A 134 23.87 -4.16 -31.70
C TYR A 134 23.71 -2.87 -30.88
N GLY A 135 23.96 -1.72 -31.52
CA GLY A 135 23.61 -0.40 -31.00
C GLY A 135 24.30 -0.03 -29.68
N ILE A 136 23.65 0.85 -28.91
CA ILE A 136 24.05 1.20 -27.53
C ILE A 136 22.96 0.67 -26.60
N GLY A 137 23.38 -0.07 -25.57
CA GLY A 137 22.53 -0.58 -24.48
C GLY A 137 22.79 0.15 -23.17
N PHE A 138 22.40 -0.47 -22.05
CA PHE A 138 22.58 0.07 -20.70
C PHE A 138 24.03 -0.05 -20.21
N LEU A 139 24.66 -1.22 -20.32
CA LEU A 139 26.11 -1.42 -20.04
C LEU A 139 26.90 -1.90 -21.28
N GLY A 140 26.61 -1.32 -22.44
CA GLY A 140 27.42 -1.51 -23.65
C GLY A 140 26.60 -1.55 -24.93
N TYR A 141 26.35 -2.77 -25.42
CA TYR A 141 25.50 -3.06 -26.57
C TYR A 141 24.21 -3.72 -26.08
N HIS A 142 23.08 -3.48 -26.72
CA HIS A 142 21.88 -4.31 -26.52
C HIS A 142 21.94 -5.52 -27.47
N SER A 143 21.02 -6.48 -27.37
CA SER A 143 20.85 -7.52 -28.41
C SER A 143 19.47 -7.47 -29.06
N TYR A 144 19.42 -7.87 -30.34
CA TYR A 144 18.17 -8.01 -31.10
C TYR A 144 18.06 -9.38 -31.76
N VAL A 145 16.85 -9.72 -32.16
CA VAL A 145 16.51 -10.86 -33.01
C VAL A 145 15.25 -10.51 -33.83
N PHE A 146 15.04 -11.13 -34.99
CA PHE A 146 13.78 -10.98 -35.72
C PHE A 146 12.65 -11.78 -35.05
N GLY A 147 11.46 -11.20 -35.02
CA GLY A 147 10.28 -11.84 -34.44
C GLY A 147 9.59 -12.81 -35.40
N ASP A 148 9.01 -13.87 -34.84
CA ASP A 148 8.37 -14.97 -35.58
C ASP A 148 6.91 -15.14 -35.12
N LEU A 149 5.98 -15.19 -36.08
CA LEU A 149 4.54 -15.34 -35.82
C LEU A 149 4.12 -16.78 -35.47
N ASN A 150 4.95 -17.77 -35.81
CA ASN A 150 4.56 -19.18 -35.83
C ASN A 150 5.19 -19.97 -34.67
N ALA A 151 6.39 -19.58 -34.24
CA ALA A 151 7.18 -20.31 -33.26
C ALA A 151 7.96 -19.38 -32.32
N GLU A 152 8.26 -19.88 -31.12
CA GLU A 152 9.26 -19.29 -30.23
C GLU A 152 10.62 -19.89 -30.57
N THR A 153 11.46 -19.11 -31.26
CA THR A 153 12.75 -19.58 -31.82
C THR A 153 13.97 -18.92 -31.16
N ALA A 154 13.76 -17.86 -30.37
CA ALA A 154 14.77 -17.23 -29.53
C ALA A 154 14.13 -16.63 -28.26
N VAL A 155 14.78 -16.85 -27.10
CA VAL A 155 14.37 -16.32 -25.80
C VAL A 155 15.58 -15.77 -25.07
N ALA A 156 15.42 -14.66 -24.36
CA ALA A 156 16.42 -14.13 -23.43
C ALA A 156 15.82 -14.12 -22.03
N ALA A 157 16.39 -14.93 -21.13
CA ALA A 157 15.89 -15.13 -19.77
C ALA A 157 16.82 -14.45 -18.76
N PHE A 158 16.39 -13.30 -18.23
CA PHE A 158 17.04 -12.63 -17.12
C PHE A 158 16.74 -13.39 -15.82
N VAL A 159 17.78 -13.68 -15.04
CA VAL A 159 17.74 -14.49 -13.81
C VAL A 159 18.72 -13.94 -12.78
N THR A 160 18.38 -14.07 -11.49
CA THR A 160 19.30 -13.79 -10.38
C THR A 160 18.85 -14.50 -9.10
N THR A 161 19.69 -14.50 -8.07
CA THR A 161 19.29 -14.86 -6.69
C THR A 161 19.16 -13.57 -5.88
N LEU A 162 17.95 -13.32 -5.40
CA LEU A 162 17.62 -12.16 -4.57
C LEU A 162 18.11 -12.35 -3.12
N ALA A 163 18.07 -11.29 -2.32
CA ALA A 163 18.44 -11.35 -0.90
C ALA A 163 17.47 -12.19 -0.06
N ALA A 164 16.16 -12.11 -0.33
CA ALA A 164 15.11 -12.79 0.44
C ALA A 164 13.87 -13.10 -0.44
N ASP A 165 12.88 -13.78 0.14
CA ASP A 165 11.52 -13.84 -0.44
C ASP A 165 10.82 -12.48 -0.15
N GLY A 166 10.17 -11.85 -1.13
CA GLY A 166 9.64 -10.48 -0.97
C GLY A 166 8.84 -9.96 -2.18
N TYR A 167 8.15 -8.83 -2.04
CA TYR A 167 7.53 -8.11 -3.17
C TYR A 167 8.53 -7.16 -3.83
N TYR A 168 9.01 -7.52 -5.02
CA TYR A 168 9.95 -6.69 -5.79
C TYR A 168 9.22 -5.97 -6.94
N PRO A 169 9.43 -4.65 -7.15
CA PRO A 169 9.09 -4.01 -8.41
C PRO A 169 10.03 -4.50 -9.52
N VAL A 170 9.52 -4.60 -10.75
CA VAL A 170 10.29 -4.96 -11.93
C VAL A 170 10.21 -3.81 -12.94
N TYR A 171 11.36 -3.43 -13.50
CA TYR A 171 11.47 -2.45 -14.57
C TYR A 171 12.25 -3.03 -15.74
N ILE A 172 11.84 -2.68 -16.96
CA ILE A 172 12.44 -3.16 -18.20
C ILE A 172 12.89 -1.94 -19.01
N ARG A 173 14.12 -1.97 -19.50
CA ARG A 173 14.73 -0.87 -20.26
C ARG A 173 14.08 -0.75 -21.64
N GLY A 174 13.45 0.38 -21.94
CA GLY A 174 12.88 0.66 -23.27
C GLY A 174 13.95 1.06 -24.28
N LEU A 175 13.78 0.73 -25.57
CA LEU A 175 14.76 1.01 -26.65
C LEU A 175 14.10 1.37 -28.00
N GLY A 176 13.25 2.39 -27.98
CA GLY A 176 12.66 3.02 -29.17
C GLY A 176 13.63 3.72 -30.15
N ASP A 177 14.95 3.48 -30.07
CA ASP A 177 16.00 4.06 -30.94
C ASP A 177 15.94 3.54 -32.41
N GLY A 178 14.75 3.24 -32.96
CA GLY A 178 14.58 2.90 -34.37
C GLY A 178 13.21 2.33 -34.74
N GLN A 179 12.97 2.27 -36.05
CA GLN A 179 11.62 2.26 -36.63
C GLN A 179 11.03 0.87 -36.94
N ASN A 180 11.72 -0.21 -36.56
CA ASN A 180 11.36 -1.59 -36.92
C ASN A 180 11.18 -2.54 -35.72
N ARG A 181 10.89 -2.02 -34.52
CA ARG A 181 10.73 -2.82 -33.30
C ARG A 181 9.30 -3.32 -33.14
N ALA A 182 9.09 -4.48 -32.53
CA ALA A 182 7.75 -4.97 -32.26
C ALA A 182 7.01 -4.05 -31.25
N SER A 183 5.77 -3.67 -31.56
CA SER A 183 4.93 -2.84 -30.69
C SER A 183 4.16 -3.64 -29.64
N ARG A 184 4.23 -4.97 -29.70
CA ARG A 184 3.75 -5.91 -28.68
C ARG A 184 4.72 -7.07 -28.50
N THR A 185 5.94 -6.77 -28.05
CA THR A 185 6.95 -7.78 -27.68
C THR A 185 6.46 -8.63 -26.52
N LEU A 186 6.48 -9.96 -26.68
CA LEU A 186 6.07 -10.91 -25.65
C LEU A 186 7.10 -10.99 -24.52
N ILE A 187 6.66 -10.67 -23.30
CA ILE A 187 7.45 -10.73 -22.07
C ILE A 187 6.72 -11.60 -21.05
N ARG A 188 7.46 -12.45 -20.32
CA ARG A 188 6.90 -13.28 -19.24
C ARG A 188 7.65 -13.03 -17.95
N ILE A 189 6.93 -12.75 -16.87
CA ILE A 189 7.49 -12.60 -15.53
C ILE A 189 7.07 -13.83 -14.73
N PHE A 190 8.04 -14.56 -14.19
CA PHE A 190 7.82 -15.80 -13.45
C PHE A 190 7.95 -15.50 -11.95
N HIS A 191 6.87 -15.71 -11.22
CA HIS A 191 6.74 -15.38 -9.80
C HIS A 191 6.15 -16.59 -9.05
N SER A 192 6.16 -16.52 -7.72
CA SER A 192 5.56 -17.53 -6.83
C SER A 192 4.13 -17.94 -7.21
N GLY A 193 3.32 -16.97 -7.64
CA GLY A 193 1.93 -17.16 -8.10
C GLY A 193 1.75 -17.71 -9.52
N GLY A 194 2.82 -17.90 -10.28
CA GLY A 194 2.76 -18.44 -11.65
C GLY A 194 3.56 -17.62 -12.66
N THR A 195 2.89 -17.16 -13.72
CA THR A 195 3.55 -16.46 -14.83
C THR A 195 2.64 -15.44 -15.49
N THR A 196 2.76 -14.17 -15.09
CA THR A 196 2.14 -13.04 -15.78
C THR A 196 2.77 -12.82 -17.16
N THR A 197 1.91 -12.57 -18.15
CA THR A 197 2.29 -12.33 -19.55
C THR A 197 2.00 -10.89 -19.93
N LEU A 198 3.01 -10.21 -20.48
CA LEU A 198 3.00 -8.80 -20.87
C LEU A 198 3.31 -8.63 -22.37
N TYR A 199 2.78 -7.58 -22.98
CA TYR A 199 3.11 -7.17 -24.34
C TYR A 199 3.66 -5.74 -24.37
N MET A 200 4.99 -5.58 -24.45
CA MET A 200 5.66 -4.28 -24.37
C MET A 200 5.84 -3.64 -25.75
N ASN A 201 5.55 -2.33 -25.89
CA ASN A 201 5.88 -1.59 -27.10
C ASN A 201 7.35 -1.13 -27.09
N GLN A 202 8.17 -1.75 -27.94
CA GLN A 202 9.61 -1.45 -28.01
C GLN A 202 9.96 -0.30 -28.98
N ASN A 203 8.97 0.36 -29.59
CA ASN A 203 9.19 1.59 -30.37
C ASN A 203 9.17 2.85 -29.48
N MET A 204 8.77 2.74 -28.21
CA MET A 204 8.53 3.88 -27.32
C MET A 204 9.58 3.98 -26.21
N TYR A 205 9.60 5.13 -25.52
CA TYR A 205 10.32 5.35 -24.27
C TYR A 205 11.79 4.87 -24.30
N SER A 206 12.51 5.26 -25.35
CA SER A 206 13.89 4.83 -25.54
C SER A 206 14.80 5.29 -24.42
N ARG A 207 15.62 4.35 -23.92
CA ARG A 207 16.56 4.49 -22.80
C ARG A 207 15.90 4.80 -21.45
N GLN A 208 14.58 4.64 -21.33
CA GLN A 208 13.83 4.86 -20.08
C GLN A 208 13.55 3.54 -19.35
N TRP A 209 13.29 3.60 -18.04
CA TRP A 209 12.94 2.42 -17.23
C TRP A 209 11.43 2.25 -17.13
N MET A 210 10.88 1.32 -17.92
CA MET A 210 9.46 1.05 -17.96
C MET A 210 9.05 0.08 -16.85
N TYR A 211 8.17 0.53 -15.96
CA TYR A 211 7.64 -0.31 -14.88
C TYR A 211 6.79 -1.45 -15.47
N ALA A 212 7.11 -2.68 -15.08
CA ALA A 212 6.43 -3.90 -15.52
C ALA A 212 5.52 -4.50 -14.44
N GLY A 213 5.35 -3.80 -13.30
CA GLY A 213 4.57 -4.26 -12.14
C GLY A 213 5.44 -4.68 -10.96
N ARG A 214 4.77 -5.05 -9.86
CA ARG A 214 5.34 -5.60 -8.63
C ARG A 214 4.91 -7.06 -8.51
N TYR A 215 5.80 -7.95 -8.04
CA TYR A 215 5.52 -9.37 -7.92
C TYR A 215 6.19 -9.96 -6.68
N TYR A 216 5.57 -10.98 -6.08
CA TYR A 216 6.21 -11.74 -4.99
C TYR A 216 7.14 -12.82 -5.56
N PHE A 217 8.43 -12.71 -5.31
CA PHE A 217 9.43 -13.71 -5.71
C PHE A 217 9.94 -14.45 -4.49
N THR A 218 10.16 -15.76 -4.64
CA THR A 218 11.07 -16.47 -3.73
C THR A 218 12.51 -16.12 -4.11
N LYS A 219 13.42 -16.20 -3.13
CA LYS A 219 14.84 -15.83 -3.22
C LYS A 219 15.55 -16.34 -4.48
N THR A 220 15.26 -17.58 -4.90
CA THR A 220 15.85 -18.26 -6.07
C THR A 220 14.90 -18.37 -7.26
N GLY A 221 13.73 -17.73 -7.19
CA GLY A 221 12.65 -17.83 -8.17
C GLY A 221 12.54 -16.66 -9.15
N PHE A 222 13.41 -15.64 -9.07
CA PHE A 222 13.35 -14.51 -10.00
C PHE A 222 13.72 -14.92 -11.43
N ARG A 223 12.79 -14.69 -12.37
CA ARG A 223 13.02 -14.90 -13.80
C ARG A 223 12.11 -14.03 -14.66
N VAL A 224 12.69 -13.35 -15.65
CA VAL A 224 11.97 -12.58 -16.68
C VAL A 224 12.44 -13.03 -18.05
N GLU A 225 11.53 -13.51 -18.89
CA GLU A 225 11.79 -13.82 -20.30
C GLU A 225 11.35 -12.68 -21.20
N VAL A 226 12.15 -12.38 -22.22
CA VAL A 226 11.70 -11.71 -23.44
C VAL A 226 11.80 -12.72 -24.59
N SER A 227 10.70 -12.87 -25.34
CA SER A 227 10.57 -13.85 -26.43
C SER A 227 10.53 -13.16 -27.79
N ASN A 228 11.11 -13.81 -28.81
CA ASN A 228 10.94 -13.37 -30.20
C ASN A 228 9.60 -13.79 -30.81
N LYS A 229 8.77 -14.58 -30.11
CA LYS A 229 7.45 -14.94 -30.60
C LYS A 229 6.55 -13.69 -30.65
N LEU A 230 5.91 -13.49 -31.80
CA LEU A 230 4.95 -12.43 -32.05
C LEU A 230 3.54 -13.02 -32.12
N ASP A 231 2.65 -12.63 -31.21
CA ASP A 231 1.24 -13.06 -31.22
C ASP A 231 0.34 -12.19 -32.13
N PHE A 232 0.92 -11.25 -32.90
CA PHE A 232 0.18 -10.24 -33.66
C PHE A 232 0.77 -9.96 -35.05
N ALA A 233 -0.04 -10.13 -36.10
CA ALA A 233 0.39 -10.01 -37.49
C ALA A 233 0.94 -8.63 -37.92
N VAL A 234 0.59 -7.54 -37.23
CA VAL A 234 1.11 -6.18 -37.56
C VAL A 234 2.59 -6.00 -37.19
N ASP A 235 3.15 -6.91 -36.39
CA ASP A 235 4.56 -6.93 -36.02
C ASP A 235 5.40 -7.86 -36.92
N ALA A 236 4.82 -8.45 -37.96
CA ALA A 236 5.50 -9.32 -38.91
C ALA A 236 6.80 -8.67 -39.46
N GLY A 237 7.93 -9.37 -39.34
CA GLY A 237 9.23 -8.89 -39.81
C GLY A 237 9.88 -7.79 -38.96
N ARG A 238 9.26 -7.37 -37.86
CA ARG A 238 9.87 -6.47 -36.87
C ARG A 238 10.85 -7.23 -35.97
N CYS A 239 11.79 -6.50 -35.36
CA CYS A 239 12.72 -7.08 -34.39
C CYS A 239 12.21 -6.96 -32.95
N VAL A 240 12.64 -7.91 -32.12
CA VAL A 240 12.56 -7.87 -30.66
C VAL A 240 13.95 -7.55 -30.13
N ILE A 241 14.02 -6.72 -29.09
CA ILE A 241 15.26 -6.25 -28.45
C ILE A 241 15.28 -6.64 -26.97
N VAL A 242 16.48 -6.87 -26.43
CA VAL A 242 16.76 -6.97 -24.98
C VAL A 242 17.98 -6.14 -24.62
N ASP A 243 17.98 -5.61 -23.40
CA ASP A 243 19.00 -4.67 -22.90
C ASP A 243 19.19 -4.85 -21.40
N ALA A 244 18.29 -4.33 -20.56
CA ALA A 244 18.38 -4.52 -19.11
C ALA A 244 17.03 -4.68 -18.41
N VAL A 245 17.06 -5.44 -17.31
CA VAL A 245 15.96 -5.61 -16.35
C VAL A 245 16.46 -5.19 -14.96
N ARG A 246 15.77 -4.27 -14.31
CA ARG A 246 15.98 -3.91 -12.90
C ARG A 246 14.91 -4.59 -12.06
N VAL A 247 15.31 -5.24 -10.97
CA VAL A 247 14.42 -5.77 -9.96
C VAL A 247 14.80 -5.23 -8.58
N GLY A 248 13.81 -4.79 -7.82
CA GLY A 248 13.99 -4.15 -6.52
C GLY A 248 14.06 -2.62 -6.55
N CYS A 249 14.10 -2.05 -5.36
CA CYS A 249 14.23 -0.62 -5.08
C CYS A 249 15.68 -0.30 -4.68
N GLY A 250 16.27 -1.08 -3.78
CA GLY A 250 17.60 -0.84 -3.26
C GLY A 250 17.69 0.32 -2.29
N SER A 251 18.92 0.71 -1.98
CA SER A 251 19.24 1.80 -1.05
C SER A 251 20.50 2.56 -1.48
N LEU A 252 20.68 3.74 -0.91
CA LEU A 252 21.91 4.55 -0.99
C LEU A 252 22.14 5.15 0.41
N GLY A 253 23.39 5.30 0.84
CA GLY A 253 23.71 6.03 2.09
C GLY A 253 23.00 5.55 3.36
N GLY A 254 22.52 4.30 3.40
CA GLY A 254 21.73 3.72 4.48
C GLY A 254 20.21 3.87 4.39
N TYR A 255 19.68 4.52 3.34
CA TYR A 255 18.24 4.78 3.15
C TYR A 255 17.68 4.11 1.88
N PRO A 256 16.50 3.45 1.92
CA PRO A 256 15.81 2.95 0.74
C PRO A 256 15.55 4.03 -0.33
N ARG A 257 15.56 3.67 -1.62
CA ARG A 257 15.43 4.65 -2.73
C ARG A 257 14.20 5.56 -2.65
N PHE A 258 13.08 5.10 -2.08
CA PHE A 258 11.88 5.94 -1.97
C PHE A 258 12.08 7.19 -1.12
N HIS A 259 13.02 7.20 -0.17
CA HIS A 259 13.34 8.38 0.63
C HIS A 259 14.12 9.46 -0.14
N TYR A 260 14.56 9.22 -1.38
CA TYR A 260 15.29 10.22 -2.16
C TYR A 260 14.35 11.11 -2.99
N GLY A 261 14.67 12.40 -3.03
CA GLY A 261 13.93 13.42 -3.76
C GLY A 261 14.00 13.22 -5.28
N THR A 262 13.17 13.96 -6.02
CA THR A 262 12.94 13.73 -7.45
C THR A 262 14.22 13.79 -8.28
N SER A 263 15.05 14.84 -8.15
CA SER A 263 16.29 14.92 -8.96
C SER A 263 17.26 13.79 -8.60
N SER A 264 17.35 13.45 -7.32
CA SER A 264 18.22 12.39 -6.79
C SER A 264 17.82 10.99 -7.28
N PHE A 265 16.52 10.66 -7.28
CA PHE A 265 16.02 9.39 -7.80
C PHE A 265 16.16 9.31 -9.33
N LEU A 266 15.80 10.37 -10.05
CA LEU A 266 15.82 10.35 -11.52
C LEU A 266 17.25 10.29 -12.08
N THR A 267 18.19 11.00 -11.46
CA THR A 267 19.62 10.90 -11.81
C THR A 267 20.13 9.48 -11.59
N TYR A 268 19.77 8.86 -10.46
CA TYR A 268 20.11 7.46 -10.19
C TYR A 268 19.55 6.50 -11.25
N MET A 269 18.30 6.71 -11.68
CA MET A 269 17.66 5.92 -12.74
C MET A 269 18.20 6.23 -14.16
N ASN A 270 19.29 6.99 -14.28
CA ASN A 270 19.95 7.36 -15.54
C ASN A 270 19.04 8.19 -16.47
N TYR A 271 18.24 9.10 -15.89
CA TYR A 271 17.57 10.18 -16.62
C TYR A 271 18.40 11.47 -16.55
N THR A 272 18.55 12.17 -17.67
CA THR A 272 19.17 13.51 -17.69
C THR A 272 18.14 14.54 -17.23
N VAL A 273 18.32 15.11 -16.04
CA VAL A 273 17.39 16.09 -15.43
C VAL A 273 18.14 17.22 -14.72
N SER A 274 17.46 18.35 -14.50
CA SER A 274 17.96 19.43 -13.64
C SER A 274 18.29 18.94 -12.21
N THR A 275 19.25 19.59 -11.55
CA THR A 275 19.65 19.26 -10.16
C THR A 275 18.60 19.61 -9.10
N SER A 276 17.74 20.60 -9.37
CA SER A 276 16.57 20.91 -8.55
C SER A 276 15.41 19.96 -8.84
N SER A 277 14.89 19.28 -7.81
CA SER A 277 13.70 18.40 -7.90
C SER A 277 12.51 19.08 -8.59
N ALA A 278 12.27 20.36 -8.28
CA ALA A 278 11.19 21.18 -8.84
C ALA A 278 11.24 21.31 -10.37
N THR A 279 12.44 21.35 -10.96
CA THR A 279 12.62 21.40 -12.42
C THR A 279 12.78 19.99 -13.01
N ALA A 280 13.40 19.07 -12.26
CA ALA A 280 13.60 17.68 -12.67
C ALA A 280 12.30 16.93 -12.99
N MET A 281 11.23 17.16 -12.21
CA MET A 281 9.91 16.59 -12.50
C MET A 281 9.37 17.05 -13.87
N ALA A 282 9.57 18.32 -14.24
CA ALA A 282 9.16 18.85 -15.53
C ALA A 282 10.05 18.32 -16.67
N ASP A 283 11.36 18.21 -16.46
CA ASP A 283 12.31 17.67 -17.46
C ASP A 283 12.07 16.18 -17.74
N PHE A 284 11.74 15.40 -16.72
CA PHE A 284 11.28 14.02 -16.85
C PHE A 284 9.94 13.94 -17.57
N SER A 285 8.96 14.78 -17.21
CA SER A 285 7.65 14.82 -17.87
C SER A 285 7.78 15.13 -19.36
N LYS A 286 8.66 16.07 -19.75
CA LYS A 286 9.01 16.34 -21.16
C LYS A 286 9.57 15.10 -21.84
N GLN A 287 10.51 14.39 -21.21
CA GLN A 287 11.09 13.17 -21.76
C GLN A 287 10.08 12.03 -21.93
N MET A 288 9.13 11.88 -21.00
CA MET A 288 8.10 10.84 -21.11
C MET A 288 7.15 11.10 -22.30
N ILE A 289 6.61 12.32 -22.45
CA ILE A 289 5.77 12.64 -23.62
C ILE A 289 6.56 12.69 -24.94
N GLN A 290 7.85 12.99 -24.92
CA GLN A 290 8.72 12.87 -26.11
C GLN A 290 9.06 11.42 -26.47
N GLY A 291 8.99 10.49 -25.52
CA GLY A 291 9.14 9.04 -25.75
C GLY A 291 7.87 8.35 -26.28
N ASP A 292 6.73 9.06 -26.29
CA ASP A 292 5.44 8.57 -26.76
C ASP A 292 5.29 8.71 -28.29
N LEU A 293 5.94 7.82 -29.03
CA LEU A 293 5.96 7.90 -30.50
C LEU A 293 4.62 7.54 -31.17
N GLU A 294 3.60 7.13 -30.41
CA GLU A 294 2.27 6.79 -30.94
C GLU A 294 1.23 7.88 -30.64
N THR A 295 1.28 8.50 -29.46
CA THR A 295 0.21 9.36 -28.93
C THR A 295 0.68 10.63 -28.20
N ALA A 296 1.84 11.21 -28.57
CA ALA A 296 2.40 12.49 -28.05
C ALA A 296 1.55 13.76 -28.34
N ASN A 297 0.26 13.69 -28.05
CA ASN A 297 -0.70 14.77 -27.92
C ASN A 297 -0.83 15.08 -26.43
N TRP A 298 -0.54 16.33 -26.04
CA TRP A 298 -0.62 16.79 -24.65
C TRP A 298 -1.98 16.56 -23.99
N GLN A 299 -3.06 16.45 -24.77
CA GLN A 299 -4.43 16.16 -24.30
C GLN A 299 -4.60 14.75 -23.71
N ASN A 300 -3.65 13.84 -23.97
CA ASN A 300 -3.60 12.50 -23.36
C ASN A 300 -2.77 12.46 -22.08
N TRP A 301 -2.10 13.55 -21.72
CA TRP A 301 -1.09 13.60 -20.66
C TRP A 301 -1.53 14.52 -19.51
N ALA A 302 -1.02 14.26 -18.31
CA ALA A 302 -1.17 15.16 -17.17
C ALA A 302 0.02 15.01 -16.19
N LEU A 303 0.47 16.10 -15.57
CA LEU A 303 1.43 16.13 -14.47
C LEU A 303 0.74 16.61 -13.19
N PHE A 304 0.69 15.75 -12.18
CA PHE A 304 0.14 16.07 -10.85
C PHE A 304 1.26 16.10 -9.81
N TYR A 305 1.44 17.26 -9.17
CA TYR A 305 2.43 17.49 -8.13
C TYR A 305 1.77 17.69 -6.75
N LEU A 306 2.21 16.92 -5.74
CA LEU A 306 1.79 17.11 -4.34
C LEU A 306 2.91 17.82 -3.57
N VAL A 307 2.65 19.04 -3.07
CA VAL A 307 3.64 19.91 -2.42
C VAL A 307 3.38 20.09 -0.92
N SER A 308 4.45 20.26 -0.16
CA SER A 308 4.40 20.50 1.30
C SER A 308 4.33 21.99 1.61
N THR A 309 3.51 22.40 2.59
CA THR A 309 3.63 23.76 3.16
C THR A 309 3.37 23.81 4.67
N ALA A 310 3.96 24.81 5.30
CA ALA A 310 3.73 25.19 6.69
C ALA A 310 3.74 26.73 6.74
N THR A 311 2.61 27.34 7.06
CA THR A 311 2.40 28.79 7.00
C THR A 311 2.85 29.53 8.27
N GLY A 312 3.36 28.80 9.27
CA GLY A 312 3.57 29.29 10.64
C GLY A 312 2.26 29.44 11.44
N ASP A 313 1.15 29.71 10.77
CA ASP A 313 -0.19 29.75 11.33
C ASP A 313 -0.78 28.33 11.43
N SER A 314 -1.17 27.93 12.64
CA SER A 314 -1.80 26.62 12.93
C SER A 314 -3.32 26.62 12.74
N SER A 315 -3.95 27.77 12.44
CA SER A 315 -5.38 27.88 12.11
C SER A 315 -5.68 27.62 10.62
N ILE A 316 -4.68 27.71 9.75
CA ILE A 316 -4.82 27.40 8.33
C ILE A 316 -4.81 25.88 8.15
N ARG A 317 -5.89 25.35 7.59
CA ARG A 317 -6.13 23.93 7.36
C ARG A 317 -7.00 23.70 6.12
N GLY A 318 -6.86 22.57 5.42
CA GLY A 318 -7.58 22.25 4.19
C GLY A 318 -6.70 21.77 3.04
N THR A 319 -7.30 21.71 1.84
CA THR A 319 -6.60 21.54 0.56
C THR A 319 -6.50 22.88 -0.16
N GLN A 320 -5.41 23.11 -0.89
CA GLN A 320 -5.22 24.30 -1.72
C GLN A 320 -4.47 23.95 -3.00
N ASP A 321 -5.07 24.29 -4.13
CA ASP A 321 -4.68 23.78 -5.44
C ASP A 321 -4.34 24.92 -6.41
N PHE A 322 -3.29 24.72 -7.22
CA PHE A 322 -2.66 25.73 -8.08
C PHE A 322 -2.52 25.23 -9.52
N SER A 323 -2.68 26.15 -10.46
CA SER A 323 -2.40 25.99 -11.90
C SER A 323 -1.82 27.29 -12.45
N TYR A 324 -1.34 27.26 -13.70
CA TYR A 324 -0.69 28.43 -14.32
C TYR A 324 -1.58 29.68 -14.37
N SER A 325 -2.92 29.56 -14.45
CA SER A 325 -3.80 30.72 -14.45
C SER A 325 -5.26 30.43 -14.07
N ASN A 326 -5.55 30.06 -12.83
CA ASN A 326 -6.93 29.75 -12.41
C ASN A 326 -7.92 30.95 -12.35
N GLY A 327 -7.69 32.01 -13.14
CA GLY A 327 -8.68 33.01 -13.60
C GLY A 327 -9.38 33.88 -12.55
N ARG A 328 -9.07 33.70 -11.26
CA ARG A 328 -9.88 34.18 -10.13
C ARG A 328 -9.22 35.28 -9.30
N THR A 329 -7.96 35.62 -9.57
CA THR A 329 -7.27 36.80 -9.03
C THR A 329 -6.46 37.50 -10.13
N SER A 330 -6.05 38.75 -9.89
CA SER A 330 -5.34 39.59 -10.87
C SER A 330 -3.92 39.09 -11.15
N SER A 331 -3.50 39.16 -12.41
CA SER A 331 -2.18 38.74 -12.88
C SER A 331 -1.03 39.34 -12.06
N TYR A 332 -0.10 38.49 -11.64
CA TYR A 332 1.16 38.94 -11.05
C TYR A 332 2.01 39.68 -12.09
N THR A 333 2.55 40.84 -11.72
CA THR A 333 3.20 41.78 -12.66
C THR A 333 4.70 41.56 -12.84
N GLY A 334 5.30 40.59 -12.14
CA GLY A 334 6.76 40.46 -12.05
C GLY A 334 7.47 39.74 -13.20
N ILE A 335 6.80 38.89 -13.99
CA ILE A 335 7.40 38.20 -15.15
C ILE A 335 6.44 38.19 -16.34
N THR A 336 6.81 38.89 -17.42
CA THR A 336 6.08 38.92 -18.69
C THR A 336 6.45 37.74 -19.60
N SER A 337 6.10 36.52 -19.18
CA SER A 337 6.36 35.26 -19.93
C SER A 337 5.12 34.65 -20.61
N THR A 338 4.20 35.49 -21.09
CA THR A 338 3.03 35.11 -21.93
C THR A 338 3.38 34.43 -23.28
N ALA A 339 4.66 34.13 -23.52
CA ALA A 339 5.17 33.38 -24.66
C ALA A 339 5.40 31.88 -24.39
N ILE A 340 5.34 31.41 -23.13
CA ILE A 340 5.70 30.01 -22.77
C ILE A 340 4.51 29.05 -22.90
N TYR A 341 3.30 29.51 -22.59
CA TYR A 341 2.08 28.69 -22.64
C TYR A 341 1.15 29.14 -23.77
N ASN A 342 0.64 28.18 -24.54
CA ASN A 342 -0.54 28.42 -25.37
C ASN A 342 -1.81 28.36 -24.52
N SER A 343 -2.83 29.13 -24.90
CA SER A 343 -4.07 29.28 -24.13
C SER A 343 -4.87 27.99 -23.96
N SER A 344 -4.70 27.00 -24.84
CA SER A 344 -5.36 25.69 -24.74
C SER A 344 -4.74 24.82 -23.65
N LEU A 345 -3.41 24.75 -23.58
CA LEU A 345 -2.67 24.00 -22.56
C LEU A 345 -2.86 24.63 -21.16
N GLN A 346 -2.93 25.95 -21.14
CA GLN A 346 -3.26 26.78 -19.99
C GLN A 346 -4.66 26.44 -19.43
N ALA A 347 -5.72 26.63 -20.23
CA ALA A 347 -7.09 26.32 -19.84
C ALA A 347 -7.30 24.84 -19.48
N ALA A 348 -6.54 23.92 -20.10
CA ALA A 348 -6.53 22.51 -19.76
C ALA A 348 -5.90 22.22 -18.39
N SER A 349 -4.84 22.95 -18.01
CA SER A 349 -4.22 22.88 -16.67
C SER A 349 -5.15 23.44 -15.59
N ASP A 350 -5.85 24.53 -15.90
CA ASP A 350 -6.85 25.13 -15.01
C ASP A 350 -8.07 24.20 -14.83
N SER A 351 -8.52 23.53 -15.90
CA SER A 351 -9.58 22.51 -15.85
C SER A 351 -9.16 21.25 -15.07
N PHE A 352 -7.89 20.86 -15.15
CA PHE A 352 -7.32 19.74 -14.41
C PHE A 352 -7.26 20.03 -12.90
N CYS A 353 -6.77 21.21 -12.54
CA CYS A 353 -6.80 21.75 -11.19
C CYS A 353 -8.23 21.80 -10.62
N ASP A 354 -9.19 22.28 -11.41
CA ASP A 354 -10.59 22.35 -10.97
C ASP A 354 -11.23 20.98 -10.69
N ALA A 355 -10.90 19.96 -11.48
CA ALA A 355 -11.38 18.59 -11.29
C ALA A 355 -10.75 17.89 -10.06
N ILE A 356 -9.45 18.10 -9.82
CA ILE A 356 -8.74 17.56 -8.65
C ILE A 356 -9.23 18.20 -7.35
N HIS A 357 -9.30 19.53 -7.29
CA HIS A 357 -9.74 20.26 -6.08
C HIS A 357 -11.18 19.90 -5.70
N ALA A 358 -12.08 19.78 -6.68
CA ALA A 358 -13.48 19.40 -6.44
C ALA A 358 -13.59 18.00 -5.82
N ALA A 359 -12.75 17.04 -6.22
CA ALA A 359 -12.70 15.71 -5.63
C ALA A 359 -12.03 15.74 -4.24
N ALA A 360 -10.95 16.50 -4.05
CA ALA A 360 -10.28 16.62 -2.75
C ALA A 360 -11.23 17.19 -1.68
N VAL A 361 -11.97 18.26 -1.99
CA VAL A 361 -12.99 18.85 -1.11
C VAL A 361 -14.16 17.88 -0.85
N SER A 362 -14.51 16.99 -1.78
CA SER A 362 -15.58 15.99 -1.53
C SER A 362 -15.26 15.00 -0.41
N THR A 363 -13.98 14.84 -0.03
CA THR A 363 -13.57 14.04 1.13
C THR A 363 -13.83 14.71 2.50
N GLY A 364 -14.36 15.95 2.50
CA GLY A 364 -14.62 16.73 3.72
C GLY A 364 -13.44 17.62 4.15
N LEU A 365 -12.43 17.79 3.29
CA LEU A 365 -11.38 18.78 3.49
C LEU A 365 -11.94 20.20 3.42
N VAL A 366 -11.35 21.10 4.21
CA VAL A 366 -11.68 22.53 4.13
C VAL A 366 -11.17 23.08 2.80
N ASP A 367 -12.04 23.76 2.06
CA ASP A 367 -11.64 24.51 0.87
C ASP A 367 -10.85 25.76 1.32
N LYS A 368 -9.57 25.86 0.92
CA LYS A 368 -8.73 27.06 1.13
C LYS A 368 -8.57 27.92 -0.12
N ALA A 369 -9.53 27.82 -1.03
CA ALA A 369 -9.56 28.46 -2.34
C ALA A 369 -8.41 28.02 -3.27
N LYS A 370 -8.44 28.55 -4.48
CA LYS A 370 -7.52 28.23 -5.58
C LYS A 370 -6.75 29.50 -5.91
N ASP A 371 -5.53 29.60 -5.40
CA ASP A 371 -4.70 30.80 -5.54
C ASP A 371 -3.82 30.74 -6.81
N LEU A 372 -3.44 31.92 -7.32
CA LEU A 372 -2.38 32.04 -8.30
C LEU A 372 -1.03 32.01 -7.59
N HIS A 373 -0.10 31.17 -8.05
CA HIS A 373 1.31 31.28 -7.65
C HIS A 373 2.24 30.73 -8.74
N GLN A 374 3.20 31.53 -9.17
CA GLN A 374 4.27 31.11 -10.09
C GLN A 374 5.32 30.28 -9.34
N TRP A 375 5.12 28.95 -9.28
CA TRP A 375 6.13 28.02 -8.78
C TRP A 375 6.95 27.46 -9.96
N PRO A 376 8.28 27.31 -9.84
CA PRO A 376 9.14 26.81 -10.92
C PRO A 376 8.72 25.50 -11.64
N PRO A 377 8.06 24.50 -11.01
CA PRO A 377 7.50 23.36 -11.74
C PRO A 377 6.40 23.77 -12.73
N LEU A 378 5.52 24.71 -12.32
CA LEU A 378 4.41 25.20 -13.12
C LEU A 378 4.89 26.09 -14.27
N ASP A 379 5.95 26.88 -14.08
CA ASP A 379 6.53 27.68 -15.17
C ASP A 379 7.31 26.82 -16.20
N SER A 380 7.80 25.63 -15.81
CA SER A 380 8.68 24.80 -16.66
C SER A 380 8.00 23.62 -17.38
N SER A 381 6.72 23.33 -17.12
CA SER A 381 5.98 22.18 -17.66
C SER A 381 5.17 22.48 -18.95
N SER A 382 5.80 23.14 -19.93
CA SER A 382 5.14 23.60 -21.17
C SER A 382 4.72 22.51 -22.19
N ARG A 383 4.59 21.24 -21.77
CA ARG A 383 4.23 20.10 -22.66
C ARG A 383 3.00 19.29 -22.24
N MET A 384 2.47 19.45 -21.02
CA MET A 384 1.25 18.74 -20.60
C MET A 384 0.46 19.50 -19.53
N PRO A 385 -0.87 19.32 -19.45
CA PRO A 385 -1.71 19.84 -18.39
C PRO A 385 -1.08 19.58 -17.02
N THR A 386 -0.83 20.64 -16.24
CA THR A 386 -0.03 20.55 -15.01
C THR A 386 -0.74 21.27 -13.87
N MET A 387 -0.88 20.62 -12.72
CA MET A 387 -1.38 21.24 -11.50
C MET A 387 -0.59 20.78 -10.27
N MET A 388 -0.65 21.60 -9.21
CA MET A 388 -0.03 21.35 -7.92
C MET A 388 -1.07 21.43 -6.81
N ALA A 389 -1.07 20.52 -5.85
CA ALA A 389 -1.94 20.57 -4.67
C ALA A 389 -1.13 20.52 -3.36
N ILE A 390 -1.57 21.32 -2.38
CA ILE A 390 -1.27 21.13 -0.96
C ILE A 390 -2.39 20.22 -0.42
N PRO A 391 -2.12 18.95 -0.07
CA PRO A 391 -3.15 18.05 0.45
C PRO A 391 -3.57 18.38 1.89
N TYR A 392 -2.62 18.89 2.68
CA TYR A 392 -2.71 19.11 4.12
C TYR A 392 -1.74 20.22 4.54
N TYR A 393 -2.13 21.10 5.46
CA TYR A 393 -1.20 22.10 6.02
C TYR A 393 -0.40 21.52 7.19
N ALA A 394 0.93 21.44 7.05
CA ALA A 394 1.81 20.79 8.05
C ALA A 394 1.92 21.56 9.39
N SER A 395 1.39 22.79 9.45
CA SER A 395 1.22 23.57 10.68
C SER A 395 -0.08 23.27 11.44
N ASN A 396 -1.02 22.47 10.90
CA ASN A 396 -2.32 22.20 11.54
C ASN A 396 -2.44 20.76 12.05
N ASN A 397 -2.79 20.62 13.33
CA ASN A 397 -2.89 19.30 13.98
C ASN A 397 -4.05 18.44 13.45
N ALA A 398 -5.16 19.01 12.97
CA ALA A 398 -6.29 18.22 12.46
C ALA A 398 -5.99 17.65 11.06
N ASP A 399 -5.34 18.43 10.20
CA ASP A 399 -4.86 17.97 8.90
C ASP A 399 -3.74 16.94 9.06
N MET A 400 -2.81 17.16 10.00
CA MET A 400 -1.77 16.18 10.30
C MET A 400 -2.32 14.87 10.88
N LEU A 401 -3.42 14.89 11.64
CA LEU A 401 -4.13 13.66 12.05
C LEU A 401 -4.77 12.93 10.86
N LEU A 402 -5.32 13.66 9.88
CA LEU A 402 -5.83 13.05 8.64
C LEU A 402 -4.68 12.43 7.82
N ALA A 403 -3.56 13.14 7.66
CA ALA A 403 -2.35 12.64 7.01
C ALA A 403 -1.73 11.43 7.72
N GLN A 404 -1.78 11.39 9.07
CA GLN A 404 -1.38 10.23 9.88
C GLN A 404 -2.28 9.01 9.68
N SER A 405 -3.57 9.19 9.35
CA SER A 405 -4.53 8.09 9.19
C SER A 405 -4.48 7.43 7.80
N GLU A 406 -4.49 6.11 7.76
CA GLU A 406 -4.62 5.35 6.50
C GLU A 406 -5.88 5.73 5.73
N ALA A 407 -7.03 5.82 6.41
CA ALA A 407 -8.30 6.21 5.80
C ALA A 407 -8.27 7.62 5.18
N GLY A 408 -7.57 8.58 5.80
CA GLY A 408 -7.37 9.92 5.22
C GLY A 408 -6.56 9.87 3.93
N ARG A 409 -5.44 9.15 3.94
CA ARG A 409 -4.56 9.00 2.75
C ARG A 409 -5.23 8.22 1.62
N GLU A 410 -5.99 7.17 1.92
CA GLU A 410 -6.72 6.41 0.91
C GLU A 410 -7.88 7.22 0.32
N ASN A 411 -8.72 7.84 1.15
CA ASN A 411 -9.84 8.64 0.67
C ASN A 411 -9.35 9.77 -0.25
N LEU A 412 -8.25 10.43 0.13
CA LEU A 412 -7.65 11.50 -0.68
C LEU A 412 -6.97 10.96 -1.96
N GLY A 413 -6.26 9.84 -1.90
CA GLY A 413 -5.67 9.20 -3.10
C GLY A 413 -6.72 8.70 -4.09
N ARG A 414 -7.82 8.12 -3.61
CA ARG A 414 -8.98 7.74 -4.45
C ARG A 414 -9.71 8.97 -4.99
N ALA A 415 -9.81 10.05 -4.21
CA ALA A 415 -10.35 11.33 -4.70
C ALA A 415 -9.48 11.95 -5.81
N TYR A 416 -8.16 11.94 -5.67
CA TYR A 416 -7.25 12.37 -6.74
C TYR A 416 -7.40 11.52 -7.99
N TYR A 417 -7.54 10.20 -7.87
CA TYR A 417 -7.91 9.34 -8.98
C TYR A 417 -9.25 9.77 -9.63
N LYS A 418 -10.33 9.98 -8.84
CA LYS A 418 -11.63 10.47 -9.36
C LYS A 418 -11.48 11.77 -10.15
N GLY A 419 -10.73 12.74 -9.62
CA GLY A 419 -10.45 14.03 -10.27
C GLY A 419 -9.69 13.88 -11.59
N ILE A 420 -8.62 13.07 -11.61
CA ILE A 420 -7.83 12.79 -12.82
C ILE A 420 -8.66 12.05 -13.88
N ALA A 421 -9.48 11.07 -13.47
CA ALA A 421 -10.38 10.37 -14.38
C ALA A 421 -11.44 11.30 -14.97
N LYS A 422 -12.09 12.13 -14.13
CA LYS A 422 -13.10 13.10 -14.55
C LYS A 422 -12.55 14.26 -15.39
N TYR A 423 -11.26 14.54 -15.27
CA TYR A 423 -10.55 15.45 -16.17
C TYR A 423 -10.43 14.88 -17.60
N PHE A 424 -9.95 13.63 -17.75
CA PHE A 424 -9.82 12.99 -19.08
C PHE A 424 -11.17 12.60 -19.71
N SER A 425 -12.21 12.42 -18.91
CA SER A 425 -13.60 12.26 -19.35
C SER A 425 -14.57 12.67 -18.25
N SER A 426 -15.35 13.75 -18.45
CA SER A 426 -16.31 14.22 -17.45
C SER A 426 -17.42 13.21 -17.12
N THR A 427 -17.61 12.20 -17.97
CA THR A 427 -18.52 11.06 -17.79
C THR A 427 -17.79 9.78 -17.36
N ALA A 428 -16.59 9.89 -16.76
CA ALA A 428 -15.82 8.75 -16.30
C ALA A 428 -16.62 7.87 -15.32
N THR A 429 -16.62 6.57 -15.59
CA THR A 429 -17.10 5.53 -14.67
C THR A 429 -16.01 5.31 -13.62
N ILE A 430 -16.32 5.46 -12.34
CA ILE A 430 -15.32 5.31 -11.28
C ILE A 430 -15.11 3.81 -10.96
N ILE A 431 -13.88 3.43 -10.59
CA ILE A 431 -13.56 2.06 -10.16
C ILE A 431 -14.34 1.67 -8.88
N PRO A 432 -14.87 0.44 -8.78
CA PRO A 432 -15.62 -0.01 -7.62
C PRO A 432 -14.79 0.04 -6.33
N LEU A 433 -15.44 0.28 -5.20
CA LEU A 433 -14.83 0.09 -3.89
C LEU A 433 -14.42 -1.37 -3.64
N PRO A 434 -13.35 -1.61 -2.85
CA PRO A 434 -12.94 -2.96 -2.44
C PRO A 434 -14.03 -3.77 -1.74
N VAL A 435 -14.07 -5.08 -2.02
CA VAL A 435 -15.08 -5.98 -1.44
C VAL A 435 -14.91 -6.17 0.07
N ASN A 436 -16.02 -6.40 0.76
CA ASN A 436 -16.08 -6.70 2.19
C ASN A 436 -16.82 -8.03 2.45
N TYR A 437 -16.94 -8.47 3.70
CA TYR A 437 -17.52 -9.78 4.09
C TYR A 437 -16.87 -10.97 3.37
N LEU A 438 -15.56 -10.90 3.08
CA LEU A 438 -14.84 -11.93 2.32
C LEU A 438 -14.64 -13.17 3.20
N HIS A 439 -15.14 -14.32 2.73
CA HIS A 439 -15.01 -15.59 3.44
C HIS A 439 -14.97 -16.80 2.50
N THR A 440 -14.42 -17.90 3.00
CA THR A 440 -14.43 -19.21 2.36
C THR A 440 -15.41 -20.16 3.04
N ILE A 441 -15.93 -21.12 2.28
CA ILE A 441 -16.71 -22.26 2.80
C ILE A 441 -16.33 -23.50 1.99
N ASN A 442 -15.61 -24.44 2.61
CA ASN A 442 -15.33 -25.75 2.03
C ASN A 442 -16.64 -26.48 1.69
N GLN A 443 -16.80 -26.90 0.43
CA GLN A 443 -17.96 -27.69 -0.03
C GLN A 443 -17.64 -29.20 -0.09
N GLY A 444 -16.37 -29.58 0.06
CA GLY A 444 -15.87 -30.92 -0.24
C GLY A 444 -15.59 -31.13 -1.73
N GLY A 445 -15.17 -32.34 -2.12
CA GLY A 445 -15.07 -32.75 -3.53
C GLY A 445 -14.23 -31.82 -4.42
N ASN A 446 -13.11 -31.31 -3.90
CA ASN A 446 -12.20 -30.37 -4.58
C ASN A 446 -12.80 -28.98 -4.86
N VAL A 447 -13.80 -28.56 -4.09
CA VAL A 447 -14.47 -27.26 -4.22
C VAL A 447 -14.42 -26.43 -2.93
N VAL A 448 -13.98 -25.18 -3.06
CA VAL A 448 -14.12 -24.14 -2.03
C VAL A 448 -14.99 -23.03 -2.59
N ARG A 449 -16.06 -22.71 -1.86
CA ARG A 449 -16.87 -21.52 -2.14
C ARG A 449 -16.15 -20.29 -1.60
N VAL A 450 -15.97 -19.27 -2.42
CA VAL A 450 -15.53 -17.93 -2.00
C VAL A 450 -16.74 -17.02 -2.04
N CYS A 451 -16.97 -16.23 -0.99
CA CYS A 451 -18.12 -15.35 -0.83
C CYS A 451 -17.69 -13.96 -0.34
N TRP A 452 -18.38 -12.91 -0.78
CA TRP A 452 -18.10 -11.50 -0.48
C TRP A 452 -19.35 -10.62 -0.61
N ARG A 453 -19.19 -9.31 -0.42
CA ARG A 453 -20.14 -8.26 -0.78
C ARG A 453 -19.42 -7.14 -1.55
N GLN A 454 -20.15 -6.53 -2.48
CA GLN A 454 -19.74 -5.25 -3.07
C GLN A 454 -20.37 -4.13 -2.22
N PRO A 455 -19.58 -3.21 -1.65
CA PRO A 455 -20.10 -1.95 -1.10
C PRO A 455 -20.32 -0.91 -2.21
N ASP A 456 -21.27 -0.01 -1.99
CA ASP A 456 -21.58 1.12 -2.87
C ASP A 456 -20.80 2.39 -2.46
N ASP A 457 -20.30 3.19 -3.41
CA ASP A 457 -19.77 4.52 -3.13
C ASP A 457 -20.89 5.57 -3.07
N THR A 458 -21.21 6.05 -1.86
CA THR A 458 -22.22 7.11 -1.64
C THR A 458 -21.85 8.46 -2.27
N GLN A 459 -20.61 8.65 -2.74
CA GLN A 459 -20.15 9.82 -3.48
C GLN A 459 -20.03 9.59 -5.00
N GLU A 460 -20.13 8.36 -5.52
CA GLU A 460 -20.00 8.05 -6.95
C GLU A 460 -20.93 6.91 -7.38
N SER A 461 -22.14 7.23 -7.80
CA SER A 461 -23.11 6.26 -8.33
C SER A 461 -22.69 5.51 -9.60
N THR A 462 -21.50 5.81 -10.14
CA THR A 462 -20.90 5.07 -11.27
C THR A 462 -19.98 3.92 -10.82
N ASP A 463 -19.70 3.77 -9.53
CA ASP A 463 -18.72 2.78 -9.04
C ASP A 463 -19.23 1.33 -9.03
N ALA A 464 -20.53 1.10 -9.22
CA ALA A 464 -21.14 -0.23 -9.16
C ALA A 464 -20.41 -1.28 -10.03
N ALA A 465 -20.07 -2.42 -9.41
CA ALA A 465 -19.41 -3.53 -10.08
C ALA A 465 -20.41 -4.31 -10.98
N THR A 466 -20.01 -4.57 -12.23
CA THR A 466 -20.79 -5.35 -13.21
C THR A 466 -20.29 -6.79 -13.39
N ALA A 467 -19.06 -7.07 -12.95
CA ALA A 467 -18.47 -8.41 -12.88
C ALA A 467 -17.48 -8.49 -11.72
N PHE A 468 -16.96 -9.68 -11.42
CA PHE A 468 -15.95 -9.90 -10.38
C PHE A 468 -14.78 -10.71 -10.91
N LYS A 469 -13.61 -10.52 -10.32
CA LYS A 469 -12.39 -11.26 -10.61
C LYS A 469 -11.87 -11.90 -9.33
N ILE A 470 -11.58 -13.21 -9.38
CA ILE A 470 -11.02 -13.96 -8.26
C ILE A 470 -9.58 -14.30 -8.57
N TYR A 471 -8.70 -13.87 -7.67
CA TYR A 471 -7.29 -14.23 -7.61
C TYR A 471 -7.11 -15.43 -6.69
N ARG A 472 -6.12 -16.27 -7.02
CA ARG A 472 -5.74 -17.41 -6.19
C ARG A 472 -4.23 -17.44 -5.98
N SER A 473 -3.84 -17.94 -4.81
CA SER A 473 -2.44 -18.16 -4.41
C SER A 473 -2.30 -19.46 -3.62
N THR A 474 -1.09 -20.01 -3.53
CA THR A 474 -0.74 -21.18 -2.69
C THR A 474 0.21 -20.84 -1.54
N ASP A 475 0.76 -19.63 -1.50
CA ASP A 475 1.66 -19.12 -0.44
C ASP A 475 1.12 -17.86 0.26
N GLY A 476 0.05 -17.27 -0.27
CA GLY A 476 -0.64 -16.09 0.26
C GLY A 476 -0.12 -14.76 -0.29
N ARG A 477 0.87 -14.78 -1.20
CA ARG A 477 1.60 -13.57 -1.63
C ARG A 477 1.87 -13.58 -3.15
N GLY A 478 2.15 -14.76 -3.68
CA GLY A 478 2.16 -15.05 -5.10
C GLY A 478 0.76 -15.25 -5.64
N TRP A 479 0.20 -14.21 -6.26
CA TRP A 479 -1.11 -14.24 -6.91
C TRP A 479 -0.99 -14.64 -8.39
N ASP A 480 -1.98 -15.38 -8.90
CA ASP A 480 -2.13 -15.65 -10.34
C ASP A 480 -2.72 -14.43 -11.10
N ASP A 481 -2.87 -14.51 -12.43
CA ASP A 481 -3.46 -13.42 -13.24
C ASP A 481 -4.97 -13.16 -12.93
N GLY A 482 -5.58 -13.98 -12.07
CA GLY A 482 -6.99 -13.97 -11.74
C GLY A 482 -7.91 -14.52 -12.84
N VAL A 483 -9.16 -14.81 -12.46
CA VAL A 483 -10.23 -15.29 -13.36
C VAL A 483 -11.48 -14.43 -13.18
N ILE A 484 -12.05 -13.93 -14.28
CA ILE A 484 -13.34 -13.23 -14.27
C ILE A 484 -14.47 -14.25 -14.10
N VAL A 485 -15.37 -14.03 -13.15
CA VAL A 485 -16.41 -14.98 -12.74
C VAL A 485 -17.82 -14.39 -12.81
N ALA A 486 -18.79 -15.25 -13.13
CA ALA A 486 -20.20 -14.99 -12.88
C ALA A 486 -20.53 -15.43 -11.45
N ALA A 487 -20.67 -14.47 -10.53
CA ALA A 487 -21.04 -14.74 -9.15
C ALA A 487 -22.55 -15.01 -9.01
N PHE A 488 -22.93 -15.82 -8.02
CA PHE A 488 -24.32 -16.09 -7.65
C PHE A 488 -24.60 -15.61 -6.22
N THR A 489 -25.83 -15.21 -5.95
CA THR A 489 -26.24 -14.84 -4.58
C THR A 489 -26.43 -16.09 -3.72
N TYR A 490 -25.81 -16.11 -2.54
CA TYR A 490 -25.99 -17.14 -1.52
C TYR A 490 -26.03 -16.48 -0.14
N LEU A 491 -27.11 -16.74 0.62
CA LEU A 491 -27.52 -15.89 1.75
C LEU A 491 -27.54 -14.41 1.30
N ASN A 492 -27.04 -13.51 2.13
CA ASN A 492 -26.87 -12.08 1.82
C ASN A 492 -25.48 -11.77 1.23
N SER A 493 -24.86 -12.68 0.45
CA SER A 493 -23.53 -12.51 -0.16
C SER A 493 -23.52 -12.90 -1.64
N LEU A 494 -22.58 -12.34 -2.39
CA LEU A 494 -22.20 -12.83 -3.72
C LEU A 494 -21.11 -13.88 -3.56
N CYS A 495 -21.20 -14.98 -4.30
CA CYS A 495 -20.28 -16.11 -4.17
C CYS A 495 -19.91 -16.75 -5.50
N TYR A 496 -18.84 -17.52 -5.50
CA TYR A 496 -18.41 -18.38 -6.61
C TYR A 496 -17.75 -19.66 -6.06
N ASP A 497 -18.00 -20.79 -6.73
CA ASP A 497 -17.45 -22.09 -6.37
C ASP A 497 -16.16 -22.35 -7.15
N VAL A 498 -15.01 -22.18 -6.48
CA VAL A 498 -13.69 -22.47 -7.07
C VAL A 498 -13.47 -23.98 -7.03
N THR A 499 -13.43 -24.61 -8.21
CA THR A 499 -13.33 -26.06 -8.38
C THR A 499 -11.91 -26.51 -8.74
N SER A 500 -11.71 -27.82 -8.86
CA SER A 500 -10.45 -28.44 -9.29
C SER A 500 -9.26 -28.12 -8.38
N LEU A 501 -9.52 -27.95 -7.08
CA LEU A 501 -8.52 -27.67 -6.06
C LEU A 501 -7.93 -28.97 -5.48
N THR A 502 -6.63 -28.98 -5.18
CA THR A 502 -5.97 -30.16 -4.60
C THR A 502 -6.37 -30.37 -3.13
N VAL A 503 -6.85 -31.56 -2.77
CA VAL A 503 -7.18 -31.91 -1.37
C VAL A 503 -5.98 -31.72 -0.45
N GLY A 504 -6.19 -31.13 0.72
CA GLY A 504 -5.16 -30.89 1.74
C GLY A 504 -4.17 -29.77 1.42
N GLN A 505 -4.19 -29.21 0.21
CA GLN A 505 -3.46 -27.99 -0.13
C GLN A 505 -4.12 -26.77 0.53
N VAL A 506 -3.32 -25.79 0.93
CA VAL A 506 -3.81 -24.45 1.30
C VAL A 506 -3.90 -23.60 0.05
N TYR A 507 -5.04 -22.96 -0.15
CA TYR A 507 -5.22 -21.89 -1.13
C TYR A 507 -5.63 -20.61 -0.43
N PHE A 508 -5.17 -19.50 -0.98
CA PHE A 508 -5.56 -18.16 -0.60
C PHE A 508 -6.33 -17.51 -1.75
N PHE A 509 -7.26 -16.63 -1.41
CA PHE A 509 -8.17 -15.98 -2.35
C PHE A 509 -8.29 -14.49 -2.05
N LYS A 510 -8.32 -13.69 -3.12
CA LYS A 510 -8.57 -12.24 -3.09
C LYS A 510 -9.52 -11.92 -4.26
N VAL A 511 -10.39 -10.92 -4.08
CA VAL A 511 -11.48 -10.64 -5.03
C VAL A 511 -11.55 -9.15 -5.32
N ALA A 512 -11.74 -8.80 -6.59
CA ALA A 512 -11.94 -7.44 -7.06
C ALA A 512 -13.27 -7.32 -7.82
N GLY A 513 -13.99 -6.20 -7.60
CA GLY A 513 -15.08 -5.78 -8.48
C GLY A 513 -14.54 -5.21 -9.79
N LEU A 514 -15.27 -5.41 -10.88
CA LEU A 514 -14.94 -4.89 -12.22
C LEU A 514 -16.10 -4.05 -12.76
N ASN A 515 -15.79 -2.94 -13.43
CA ASN A 515 -16.75 -2.22 -14.27
C ASN A 515 -16.05 -1.60 -15.51
N ALA A 516 -16.69 -0.65 -16.19
CA ALA A 516 -16.11 0.04 -17.34
C ALA A 516 -15.00 1.05 -16.97
N GLY A 517 -14.98 1.49 -15.71
CA GLY A 517 -13.93 2.36 -15.15
C GLY A 517 -12.60 1.63 -14.96
N GLY A 518 -12.65 0.35 -14.57
CA GLY A 518 -11.48 -0.51 -14.39
C GLY A 518 -11.70 -1.64 -13.38
N GLU A 519 -10.61 -2.04 -12.73
CA GLU A 519 -10.58 -3.08 -11.69
C GLU A 519 -10.41 -2.49 -10.28
N ALA A 520 -11.21 -2.94 -9.31
CA ALA A 520 -11.09 -2.52 -7.91
C ALA A 520 -9.73 -2.89 -7.30
N LEU A 521 -9.28 -2.10 -6.32
CA LEU A 521 -8.34 -2.64 -5.35
C LEU A 521 -9.04 -3.77 -4.57
N THR A 522 -8.27 -4.74 -4.09
CA THR A 522 -8.80 -5.78 -3.20
C THR A 522 -8.83 -5.24 -1.76
N LYS A 523 -9.11 -6.08 -0.77
CA LYS A 523 -8.95 -5.71 0.64
C LYS A 523 -8.46 -6.87 1.49
N TRP A 524 -9.27 -7.91 1.59
CA TRP A 524 -9.01 -9.01 2.50
C TRP A 524 -8.34 -10.18 1.79
N THR A 525 -7.39 -10.83 2.47
CA THR A 525 -6.93 -12.16 2.08
C THR A 525 -7.80 -13.20 2.78
N ALA A 526 -8.51 -14.04 2.00
CA ALA A 526 -9.16 -15.23 2.54
C ALA A 526 -8.30 -16.47 2.30
N ALA A 527 -8.50 -17.52 3.11
CA ALA A 527 -7.74 -18.75 3.07
C ALA A 527 -8.67 -19.97 3.24
N ALA A 528 -8.30 -21.10 2.65
CA ALA A 528 -8.91 -22.39 2.94
C ALA A 528 -7.89 -23.51 2.76
N ARG A 529 -7.95 -24.54 3.60
CA ARG A 529 -7.31 -25.83 3.33
C ARG A 529 -8.38 -26.79 2.83
N VAL A 530 -8.16 -27.36 1.65
CA VAL A 530 -9.21 -28.08 0.90
C VAL A 530 -9.53 -29.42 1.57
N THR A 531 -10.80 -29.68 1.77
CA THR A 531 -11.35 -30.94 2.32
C THR A 531 -12.05 -31.76 1.24
N ASP A 532 -12.18 -33.07 1.46
CA ASP A 532 -12.94 -33.97 0.61
C ASP A 532 -13.58 -35.08 1.46
N PRO A 533 -14.91 -35.30 1.39
CA PRO A 533 -15.56 -36.48 1.95
C PRO A 533 -14.85 -37.82 1.63
N ALA A 534 -14.17 -37.94 0.48
CA ALA A 534 -13.41 -39.14 0.13
C ALA A 534 -12.19 -39.42 1.04
N VAL A 535 -11.65 -38.39 1.72
CA VAL A 535 -10.62 -38.55 2.77
C VAL A 535 -11.19 -38.53 4.19
N GLY A 536 -12.52 -38.64 4.34
CA GLY A 536 -13.21 -38.67 5.63
C GLY A 536 -13.48 -37.30 6.26
N VAL A 537 -13.06 -36.20 5.63
CA VAL A 537 -13.28 -34.83 6.12
C VAL A 537 -14.35 -34.15 5.28
N THR A 538 -15.57 -34.07 5.82
CA THR A 538 -16.72 -33.45 5.13
C THR A 538 -16.81 -31.93 5.33
N ARG A 539 -16.23 -31.39 6.41
CA ARG A 539 -16.14 -29.96 6.73
C ARG A 539 -14.91 -29.68 7.62
N PRO A 540 -14.26 -28.51 7.49
CA PRO A 540 -13.12 -28.16 8.32
C PRO A 540 -13.52 -27.86 9.78
N PRO A 541 -12.68 -28.20 10.78
CA PRO A 541 -12.95 -27.94 12.18
C PRO A 541 -12.67 -26.49 12.62
N ILE A 542 -11.90 -25.71 11.87
CA ILE A 542 -11.43 -24.37 12.23
C ILE A 542 -11.99 -23.32 11.26
N VAL A 543 -12.35 -22.14 11.77
CA VAL A 543 -12.41 -20.89 10.99
C VAL A 543 -11.37 -19.89 11.50
N ILE A 544 -10.59 -19.32 10.59
CA ILE A 544 -9.66 -18.22 10.87
C ILE A 544 -10.38 -16.89 10.57
N VAL A 545 -10.43 -15.99 11.54
CA VAL A 545 -11.06 -14.68 11.40
C VAL A 545 -9.97 -13.62 11.34
N ASP A 546 -9.93 -12.88 10.23
CA ASP A 546 -9.09 -11.68 10.08
C ASP A 546 -9.81 -10.49 10.71
N CYS A 547 -9.24 -9.95 11.78
CA CYS A 547 -9.86 -8.96 12.66
C CYS A 547 -9.05 -7.66 12.74
N PHE A 548 -8.25 -7.35 11.71
CA PHE A 548 -7.47 -6.11 11.62
C PHE A 548 -8.38 -4.90 11.38
N VAL A 549 -8.99 -4.40 12.45
CA VAL A 549 -9.98 -3.32 12.43
C VAL A 549 -9.39 -1.90 12.44
N GLU A 550 -8.11 -1.74 12.82
CA GLU A 550 -7.43 -0.44 12.85
C GLU A 550 -6.69 -0.15 11.54
N GLY A 551 -6.76 1.10 11.08
CA GLY A 551 -6.00 1.58 9.92
C GLY A 551 -4.68 2.24 10.35
N PHE A 552 -3.63 2.07 9.54
CA PHE A 552 -2.27 2.38 9.99
C PHE A 552 -1.98 3.88 10.23
N VAL A 553 -1.68 4.20 11.50
CA VAL A 553 -1.21 5.52 11.96
C VAL A 553 0.31 5.64 11.71
N HIS A 554 0.71 6.59 10.85
CA HIS A 554 2.12 6.77 10.44
C HIS A 554 2.74 8.07 10.97
N THR A 555 3.81 7.93 11.77
CA THR A 555 4.53 9.05 12.39
C THR A 555 5.99 9.19 11.97
N SER A 556 6.59 8.21 11.27
CA SER A 556 8.04 8.23 10.97
C SER A 556 8.46 7.62 9.62
N THR A 557 8.05 6.39 9.28
CA THR A 557 8.54 5.65 8.09
C THR A 557 7.50 4.67 7.55
N ASN A 558 7.64 4.29 6.27
CA ASN A 558 6.78 3.31 5.59
C ASN A 558 7.58 2.04 5.26
N ILE A 559 7.02 0.86 5.51
CA ILE A 559 7.56 -0.42 5.01
C ILE A 559 6.44 -1.34 4.49
N GLU A 560 6.80 -2.18 3.52
CA GLU A 560 5.99 -3.24 2.89
C GLU A 560 4.98 -3.94 3.83
N GLY A 561 5.46 -4.59 4.89
CA GLY A 561 4.72 -5.58 5.70
C GLY A 561 3.60 -5.05 6.59
N ARG A 562 3.24 -3.75 6.50
CA ARG A 562 1.98 -3.23 7.07
C ARG A 562 0.82 -3.36 6.10
N TYR A 563 1.03 -3.18 4.80
CA TYR A 563 -0.07 -2.82 3.90
C TYR A 563 -0.72 -3.98 3.14
N THR A 564 -0.10 -5.16 3.07
CA THR A 564 -0.52 -6.22 2.11
C THR A 564 -1.79 -6.99 2.52
N ARG A 565 -2.37 -6.69 3.69
CA ARG A 565 -3.60 -7.29 4.24
C ARG A 565 -3.63 -8.84 4.13
N GLU A 566 -2.48 -9.44 4.44
CA GLU A 566 -2.16 -10.88 4.34
C GLU A 566 -2.06 -11.57 5.70
N TYR A 567 -2.67 -11.00 6.75
CA TYR A 567 -2.43 -11.43 8.14
C TYR A 567 -2.90 -12.86 8.42
N VAL A 568 -3.92 -13.33 7.68
CA VAL A 568 -4.38 -14.73 7.69
C VAL A 568 -3.29 -15.73 7.28
N VAL A 569 -2.27 -15.32 6.51
CA VAL A 569 -1.33 -16.23 5.82
C VAL A 569 -0.50 -17.04 6.82
N GLU A 570 0.09 -16.39 7.83
CA GLU A 570 0.94 -17.10 8.77
C GLU A 570 0.14 -18.00 9.72
N HIS A 571 -1.11 -17.63 10.07
CA HIS A 571 -2.05 -18.52 10.76
C HIS A 571 -2.37 -19.74 9.91
N ALA A 572 -2.82 -19.54 8.67
CA ALA A 572 -3.22 -20.59 7.75
C ALA A 572 -2.09 -21.60 7.48
N LEU A 573 -0.86 -21.12 7.24
CA LEU A 573 0.30 -21.97 7.00
C LEU A 573 0.69 -22.77 8.26
N SER A 574 0.71 -22.15 9.44
CA SER A 574 1.04 -22.84 10.69
C SER A 574 -0.06 -23.82 11.14
N ILE A 575 -1.34 -23.53 10.91
CA ILE A 575 -2.48 -24.43 11.20
C ILE A 575 -2.45 -25.66 10.26
N ALA A 576 -2.15 -25.44 8.96
CA ALA A 576 -1.93 -26.54 8.02
C ALA A 576 -0.71 -27.40 8.40
N GLY A 577 0.37 -26.77 8.87
CA GLY A 577 1.55 -27.43 9.41
C GLY A 577 1.26 -28.30 10.65
N ALA A 578 0.30 -27.90 11.48
CA ALA A 578 -0.22 -28.69 12.59
C ALA A 578 -1.23 -29.78 12.16
N GLY A 579 -1.51 -29.93 10.86
CA GLY A 579 -2.33 -30.99 10.28
C GLY A 579 -3.82 -30.70 10.17
N TYR A 580 -4.33 -29.58 10.67
CA TYR A 580 -5.77 -29.28 10.61
C TYR A 580 -6.20 -28.68 9.28
N SER A 581 -7.47 -28.86 8.91
CA SER A 581 -8.13 -28.06 7.85
C SER A 581 -8.89 -26.85 8.42
N PHE A 582 -9.15 -25.86 7.56
CA PHE A 582 -9.79 -24.60 7.94
C PHE A 582 -10.48 -23.93 6.75
N ASP A 583 -11.48 -23.11 7.07
CA ASP A 583 -11.95 -21.98 6.25
C ASP A 583 -11.50 -20.65 6.92
N SER A 584 -11.80 -19.50 6.31
CA SER A 584 -11.54 -18.18 6.89
C SER A 584 -12.64 -17.16 6.57
N ALA A 585 -12.66 -16.05 7.31
CA ALA A 585 -13.55 -14.92 7.06
C ALA A 585 -12.94 -13.59 7.57
N SER A 586 -13.34 -12.45 7.01
CA SER A 586 -13.17 -11.15 7.65
C SER A 586 -14.16 -10.96 8.82
N ALA A 587 -13.76 -10.24 9.87
CA ALA A 587 -14.54 -10.11 11.11
C ALA A 587 -15.93 -9.46 10.97
N ASP A 588 -16.16 -8.71 9.90
CA ASP A 588 -17.47 -8.13 9.55
C ASP A 588 -18.56 -9.20 9.37
N ILE A 589 -18.19 -10.45 9.01
CA ILE A 589 -19.13 -11.58 8.88
C ILE A 589 -19.94 -11.87 10.14
N PHE A 590 -19.43 -11.50 11.33
CA PHE A 590 -20.15 -11.67 12.60
C PHE A 590 -21.36 -10.73 12.74
N SER A 591 -21.51 -9.76 11.83
CA SER A 591 -22.72 -8.94 11.69
C SER A 591 -23.81 -9.64 10.83
N GLU A 592 -23.47 -10.69 10.08
CA GLU A 592 -24.42 -11.42 9.24
C GLU A 592 -25.08 -12.59 10.01
N SER A 593 -26.26 -12.32 10.57
CA SER A 593 -27.07 -13.27 11.32
C SER A 593 -27.30 -14.62 10.64
N GLN A 594 -27.47 -14.66 9.30
CA GLN A 594 -27.67 -15.90 8.55
C GLN A 594 -26.39 -16.72 8.48
N TRP A 595 -25.22 -16.08 8.33
CA TRP A 595 -23.94 -16.77 8.35
C TRP A 595 -23.61 -17.28 9.75
N VAL A 596 -23.82 -16.46 10.79
CA VAL A 596 -23.61 -16.86 12.19
C VAL A 596 -24.49 -18.06 12.56
N THR A 597 -25.76 -18.07 12.19
CA THR A 597 -26.67 -19.19 12.50
C THR A 597 -26.42 -20.44 11.63
N THR A 598 -26.03 -20.28 10.37
CA THR A 598 -25.81 -21.41 9.45
C THR A 598 -24.41 -22.03 9.60
N HIS A 599 -23.36 -21.21 9.60
CA HIS A 599 -21.97 -21.65 9.43
C HIS A 599 -21.14 -21.64 10.72
N LEU A 600 -21.25 -20.62 11.58
CA LEU A 600 -20.41 -20.54 12.79
C LEU A 600 -20.58 -21.79 13.68
N ALA A 601 -21.82 -22.29 13.80
CA ALA A 601 -22.17 -23.51 14.52
C ALA A 601 -21.45 -24.79 14.02
N MET A 602 -20.98 -24.82 12.77
CA MET A 602 -20.27 -25.96 12.17
C MET A 602 -18.82 -26.07 12.65
N TYR A 603 -18.15 -24.94 12.91
CA TYR A 603 -16.74 -24.93 13.33
C TYR A 603 -16.59 -25.33 14.79
N LYS A 604 -15.59 -26.18 15.07
CA LYS A 604 -15.19 -26.58 16.43
C LYS A 604 -14.26 -25.55 17.06
N ALA A 605 -13.53 -24.79 16.25
CA ALA A 605 -12.66 -23.73 16.74
C ALA A 605 -12.78 -22.44 15.91
N VAL A 606 -12.58 -21.31 16.61
CA VAL A 606 -12.45 -19.97 16.04
C VAL A 606 -11.06 -19.47 16.39
N VAL A 607 -10.29 -19.06 15.38
CA VAL A 607 -9.00 -18.37 15.54
C VAL A 607 -9.23 -16.91 15.20
N TRP A 608 -9.00 -15.99 16.13
CA TRP A 608 -9.29 -14.56 16.00
C TRP A 608 -7.97 -13.77 15.97
N ALA A 609 -7.57 -13.32 14.77
CA ALA A 609 -6.32 -12.60 14.54
C ALA A 609 -6.56 -11.08 14.57
N SER A 610 -6.33 -10.44 15.72
CA SER A 610 -6.61 -9.01 15.93
C SER A 610 -5.52 -8.05 15.44
N GLY A 611 -4.29 -8.53 15.23
CA GLY A 611 -3.16 -7.67 14.84
C GLY A 611 -2.54 -6.86 15.97
N ASP A 612 -1.73 -5.85 15.60
CA ASP A 612 -1.35 -4.78 16.52
C ASP A 612 -2.41 -3.68 16.48
N THR A 613 -2.97 -3.30 17.64
CA THR A 613 -4.06 -2.33 17.75
C THR A 613 -3.88 -1.40 18.95
N ALA A 614 -4.60 -0.28 19.01
CA ALA A 614 -4.54 0.66 20.12
C ALA A 614 -5.32 0.20 21.37
N ALA A 615 -4.80 0.52 22.56
CA ALA A 615 -5.30 0.10 23.88
C ALA A 615 -6.78 0.42 24.19
N ASN A 616 -7.40 1.33 23.44
CA ASN A 616 -8.80 1.73 23.59
C ASN A 616 -9.74 1.12 22.53
N ILE A 617 -9.24 0.33 21.58
CA ILE A 617 -10.05 -0.29 20.52
C ILE A 617 -10.59 -1.64 20.97
N ASN A 618 -11.91 -1.81 20.91
CA ASN A 618 -12.53 -3.10 21.17
C ASN A 618 -12.42 -4.02 19.94
N VAL A 619 -11.30 -4.74 19.82
CA VAL A 619 -11.03 -5.73 18.76
C VAL A 619 -12.00 -6.93 18.73
N PHE A 620 -12.93 -7.00 19.70
CA PHE A 620 -14.00 -7.99 19.74
C PHE A 620 -15.35 -7.25 19.90
N PRO A 621 -15.93 -6.70 18.81
CA PRO A 621 -17.13 -5.86 18.89
C PRO A 621 -18.32 -6.63 19.46
N ALA A 622 -19.28 -5.94 20.08
CA ALA A 622 -20.36 -6.55 20.88
C ALA A 622 -21.24 -7.56 20.11
N VAL A 623 -21.37 -7.42 18.77
CA VAL A 623 -22.03 -8.41 17.91
C VAL A 623 -21.27 -9.74 17.86
N ALA A 624 -19.94 -9.71 17.69
CA ALA A 624 -19.08 -10.88 17.79
C ALA A 624 -19.02 -11.40 19.24
N GLN A 625 -18.97 -10.48 20.22
CA GLN A 625 -19.30 -10.69 21.64
C GLN A 625 -20.44 -11.71 21.81
N THR A 626 -21.59 -11.34 21.28
CA THR A 626 -22.85 -12.07 21.39
C THR A 626 -22.82 -13.39 20.63
N ALA A 627 -22.42 -13.38 19.36
CA ALA A 627 -22.35 -14.56 18.51
C ALA A 627 -21.43 -15.66 19.08
N ILE A 628 -20.25 -15.28 19.58
CA ILE A 628 -19.29 -16.22 20.18
C ILE A 628 -19.78 -16.73 21.54
N ASN A 629 -20.40 -15.88 22.37
CA ASN A 629 -21.05 -16.35 23.60
C ASN A 629 -22.14 -17.42 23.32
N SER A 630 -22.99 -17.19 22.31
CA SER A 630 -24.01 -18.18 21.90
C SER A 630 -23.41 -19.46 21.31
N TRP A 631 -22.32 -19.34 20.53
CA TRP A 631 -21.61 -20.49 19.95
C TRP A 631 -20.92 -21.35 21.02
N ILE A 632 -20.31 -20.72 22.04
CA ILE A 632 -19.74 -21.39 23.23
C ILE A 632 -20.84 -22.06 24.06
N ALA A 633 -22.00 -21.41 24.25
CA ALA A 633 -23.13 -21.99 24.97
C ALA A 633 -23.69 -23.27 24.31
N GLY A 634 -23.42 -23.48 23.02
CA GLY A 634 -23.70 -24.72 22.29
C GLY A 634 -22.62 -25.81 22.38
N ALA A 635 -21.66 -25.71 23.31
CA ALA A 635 -20.60 -26.71 23.49
C ALA A 635 -21.13 -28.04 24.04
N SER A 636 -20.62 -29.15 23.52
CA SER A 636 -20.98 -30.51 23.93
C SER A 636 -19.89 -31.52 23.59
N SER A 637 -20.00 -32.77 24.06
CA SER A 637 -19.06 -33.85 23.71
C SER A 637 -18.99 -34.14 22.22
N ALA A 638 -20.12 -34.00 21.50
CA ALA A 638 -20.19 -34.17 20.04
C ALA A 638 -19.70 -32.93 19.26
N SER A 639 -19.88 -31.73 19.84
CA SER A 639 -19.49 -30.45 19.25
C SER A 639 -18.77 -29.57 20.27
N PRO A 640 -17.52 -29.90 20.63
CA PRO A 640 -16.70 -29.08 21.51
C PRO A 640 -16.31 -27.75 20.83
N ARG A 641 -16.00 -26.73 21.64
CA ARG A 641 -15.74 -25.36 21.18
C ARG A 641 -14.38 -24.87 21.67
N SER A 642 -13.57 -24.26 20.79
CA SER A 642 -12.22 -23.78 21.13
C SER A 642 -11.97 -22.38 20.58
N LEU A 643 -11.69 -21.40 21.44
CA LEU A 643 -11.43 -20.01 21.04
C LEU A 643 -9.95 -19.66 21.20
N PHE A 644 -9.23 -19.47 20.10
CA PHE A 644 -7.89 -18.90 20.09
C PHE A 644 -7.97 -17.43 19.67
N VAL A 645 -7.34 -16.53 20.44
CA VAL A 645 -7.22 -15.11 20.12
C VAL A 645 -5.74 -14.69 20.19
N SER A 646 -5.28 -13.90 19.22
CA SER A 646 -3.94 -13.30 19.24
C SER A 646 -3.95 -11.87 18.71
N GLY A 647 -3.27 -10.98 19.42
CA GLY A 647 -3.07 -9.58 19.03
C GLY A 647 -2.42 -8.80 20.17
N SER A 648 -2.02 -7.57 19.90
CA SER A 648 -1.72 -6.61 20.98
C SER A 648 -3.00 -5.92 21.45
N ASN A 649 -3.00 -5.38 22.67
CA ASN A 649 -4.12 -4.65 23.28
C ASN A 649 -5.51 -5.34 23.31
N VAL A 650 -5.59 -6.65 23.07
CA VAL A 650 -6.84 -7.43 23.13
C VAL A 650 -7.50 -7.36 24.51
N ALA A 651 -6.72 -7.53 25.58
CA ALA A 651 -7.18 -7.45 26.96
C ALA A 651 -7.36 -5.99 27.41
N ALA A 652 -6.48 -5.07 26.96
CA ALA A 652 -6.64 -3.63 27.19
C ALA A 652 -7.99 -3.11 26.64
N GLY A 653 -8.26 -3.35 25.36
CA GLY A 653 -9.47 -2.93 24.66
C GLY A 653 -10.74 -3.58 25.22
N LEU A 654 -10.71 -4.88 25.52
CA LEU A 654 -11.83 -5.56 26.20
C LEU A 654 -12.08 -5.02 27.61
N SER A 655 -11.04 -4.63 28.35
CA SER A 655 -11.18 -4.04 29.69
C SER A 655 -11.66 -2.58 29.63
N ALA A 656 -11.28 -1.82 28.60
CA ALA A 656 -11.73 -0.44 28.37
C ALA A 656 -13.19 -0.39 27.89
N ALA A 657 -13.63 -1.39 27.10
CA ALA A 657 -14.97 -1.47 26.51
C ALA A 657 -16.10 -1.90 27.47
N GLY A 658 -15.95 -1.62 28.77
CA GLY A 658 -16.99 -1.78 29.79
C GLY A 658 -17.20 -3.20 30.33
N SER A 659 -18.14 -3.31 31.28
CA SER A 659 -18.34 -4.51 32.11
C SER A 659 -18.68 -5.78 31.33
N THR A 660 -19.42 -5.69 30.23
CA THR A 660 -19.73 -6.85 29.36
C THR A 660 -18.48 -7.40 28.68
N SER A 661 -17.64 -6.52 28.11
CA SER A 661 -16.39 -6.89 27.43
C SER A 661 -15.34 -7.43 28.42
N LEU A 662 -15.24 -6.83 29.61
CA LEU A 662 -14.45 -7.34 30.72
C LEU A 662 -14.97 -8.71 31.21
N THR A 663 -16.30 -8.92 31.22
CA THR A 663 -16.89 -10.22 31.54
C THR A 663 -16.55 -11.26 30.48
N PHE A 664 -16.50 -10.91 29.19
CA PHE A 664 -16.06 -11.81 28.11
C PHE A 664 -14.58 -12.21 28.28
N LEU A 665 -13.70 -11.24 28.56
CA LEU A 665 -12.27 -11.47 28.85
C LEU A 665 -12.08 -12.44 30.02
N ASN A 666 -12.72 -12.14 31.16
CA ASN A 666 -12.62 -12.94 32.39
C ASN A 666 -13.28 -14.32 32.26
N SER A 667 -14.40 -14.43 31.52
CA SER A 667 -15.25 -15.64 31.51
C SER A 667 -15.02 -16.56 30.33
N GLN A 668 -14.73 -16.03 29.14
CA GLN A 668 -14.49 -16.84 27.93
C GLN A 668 -13.02 -17.00 27.62
N LEU A 669 -12.22 -15.94 27.70
CA LEU A 669 -10.77 -16.05 27.49
C LEU A 669 -10.03 -16.57 28.73
N LYS A 670 -10.67 -16.52 29.91
CA LYS A 670 -10.10 -16.91 31.22
C LYS A 670 -8.86 -16.11 31.60
N SER A 671 -8.83 -14.85 31.15
CA SER A 671 -7.71 -13.94 31.32
C SER A 671 -8.17 -12.67 32.04
N THR A 672 -7.24 -11.91 32.60
CA THR A 672 -7.43 -10.51 33.01
C THR A 672 -6.50 -9.61 32.20
N PHE A 673 -6.82 -8.31 32.15
CA PHE A 673 -5.85 -7.27 31.81
C PHE A 673 -4.90 -7.03 33.01
N VAL A 674 -3.65 -6.63 32.75
CA VAL A 674 -2.68 -6.22 33.80
C VAL A 674 -1.95 -4.94 33.42
N ASN A 675 -1.42 -4.84 32.20
CA ASN A 675 -0.75 -3.63 31.69
C ASN A 675 -0.71 -3.65 30.15
N ALA A 676 -1.00 -2.51 29.51
CA ALA A 676 -1.11 -2.39 28.05
C ALA A 676 0.24 -2.54 27.31
N ASN A 677 1.38 -2.48 28.00
CA ASN A 677 2.67 -2.74 27.37
C ASN A 677 3.65 -3.50 28.28
N ALA A 678 3.91 -4.76 27.95
CA ALA A 678 4.93 -5.61 28.57
C ALA A 678 6.37 -5.23 28.18
N ASN A 679 6.54 -4.39 27.15
CA ASN A 679 7.80 -3.89 26.59
C ASN A 679 8.88 -4.98 26.37
N THR A 680 8.43 -6.18 26.02
CA THR A 680 9.27 -7.39 25.96
C THR A 680 8.81 -8.25 24.79
N PHE A 681 9.65 -8.38 23.77
CA PHE A 681 9.29 -8.94 22.46
C PHE A 681 9.73 -10.41 22.28
N VAL A 682 9.87 -11.09 23.42
CA VAL A 682 10.44 -12.43 23.55
C VAL A 682 9.71 -13.18 24.65
N VAL A 683 9.12 -14.32 24.32
CA VAL A 683 8.34 -15.14 25.27
C VAL A 683 8.95 -16.53 25.45
N ARG A 684 8.70 -17.10 26.63
CA ARG A 684 9.09 -18.47 27.00
C ARG A 684 7.87 -19.28 27.44
N PRO A 685 7.83 -20.58 27.15
CA PRO A 685 6.79 -21.47 27.67
C PRO A 685 6.92 -21.62 29.19
N ASN A 686 5.78 -21.70 29.87
CA ASN A 686 5.70 -22.24 31.23
C ASN A 686 6.05 -23.74 31.20
N ALA A 687 6.60 -24.29 32.28
CA ALA A 687 7.02 -25.69 32.37
C ALA A 687 5.89 -26.72 32.16
N GLY A 688 4.62 -26.30 32.31
CA GLY A 688 3.43 -27.11 32.02
C GLY A 688 2.86 -26.97 30.59
N PHE A 689 3.42 -26.10 29.75
CA PHE A 689 2.98 -25.92 28.36
C PHE A 689 3.86 -26.76 27.42
N THR A 690 3.26 -27.39 26.41
CA THR A 690 3.91 -28.42 25.56
C THR A 690 4.79 -27.82 24.46
N MET A 691 5.68 -26.90 24.82
CA MET A 691 6.67 -26.27 23.93
C MET A 691 7.99 -26.08 24.68
N SER A 692 9.12 -26.12 23.98
CA SER A 692 10.46 -25.86 24.54
C SER A 692 11.18 -24.74 23.79
N GLY A 693 11.92 -23.90 24.51
CA GLY A 693 12.79 -22.88 23.92
C GLY A 693 12.30 -21.44 24.16
N THR A 694 12.22 -20.67 23.07
CA THR A 694 11.87 -19.24 23.07
C THR A 694 11.06 -18.95 21.81
N VAL A 695 10.21 -17.93 21.83
CA VAL A 695 9.58 -17.36 20.64
C VAL A 695 9.86 -15.86 20.60
N GLY A 696 10.48 -15.38 19.53
CA GLY A 696 10.74 -13.95 19.29
C GLY A 696 9.77 -13.38 18.25
N PHE A 697 9.15 -12.24 18.57
CA PHE A 697 8.25 -11.52 17.66
C PHE A 697 8.75 -10.10 17.37
N ASN A 698 8.22 -9.45 16.34
CA ASN A 698 8.85 -8.25 15.81
C ASN A 698 8.64 -6.99 16.68
N SER A 699 9.73 -6.36 17.09
CA SER A 699 9.78 -5.12 17.87
C SER A 699 10.20 -3.89 17.08
N ILE A 700 10.67 -4.06 15.83
CA ILE A 700 11.33 -3.01 15.05
C ILE A 700 10.87 -2.99 13.60
N VAL A 701 10.75 -1.78 13.05
CA VAL A 701 10.34 -1.55 11.67
C VAL A 701 11.52 -1.90 10.75
N VAL A 702 11.57 -3.14 10.29
CA VAL A 702 12.63 -3.69 9.44
C VAL A 702 12.02 -4.24 8.15
N LEU A 703 12.71 -3.99 7.04
CA LEU A 703 12.30 -4.41 5.71
C LEU A 703 12.25 -5.95 5.59
N GLY A 704 11.20 -6.48 4.95
CA GLY A 704 10.95 -7.92 4.81
C GLY A 704 10.30 -8.60 6.04
N ASN A 705 10.23 -7.93 7.19
CA ASN A 705 9.50 -8.45 8.36
C ASN A 705 8.00 -8.08 8.29
N PRO A 706 7.12 -8.83 8.99
CA PRO A 706 5.80 -8.33 9.37
C PRO A 706 5.95 -7.05 10.22
N TYR A 707 4.86 -6.28 10.34
CA TYR A 707 4.87 -5.04 11.11
C TYR A 707 5.39 -5.21 12.55
N ALA A 708 6.07 -4.18 13.06
CA ALA A 708 6.48 -4.12 14.46
C ALA A 708 5.26 -3.97 15.38
N VAL A 709 5.22 -4.74 16.47
CA VAL A 709 4.21 -4.61 17.53
C VAL A 709 4.51 -3.37 18.37
N SER A 710 3.52 -2.50 18.58
CA SER A 710 3.72 -1.26 19.35
C SER A 710 3.65 -1.48 20.86
N SER A 711 2.72 -2.33 21.31
CA SER A 711 2.40 -2.47 22.74
C SER A 711 1.82 -3.86 23.08
N PRO A 712 2.66 -4.90 23.21
CA PRO A 712 2.21 -6.23 23.58
C PRO A 712 1.60 -6.24 25.00
N ASP A 713 0.40 -6.79 25.10
CA ASP A 713 -0.45 -6.83 26.29
C ASP A 713 0.18 -7.72 27.38
N GLN A 714 0.36 -7.20 28.58
CA GLN A 714 0.58 -8.01 29.78
C GLN A 714 -0.77 -8.43 30.35
N ILE A 715 -0.97 -9.73 30.43
CA ILE A 715 -2.22 -10.33 30.89
C ILE A 715 -2.05 -11.06 32.24
N GLY A 716 -3.16 -11.50 32.81
CA GLY A 716 -3.21 -12.32 34.03
C GLY A 716 -4.24 -13.45 33.89
N THR A 717 -4.31 -14.37 34.85
CA THR A 717 -5.21 -15.53 34.79
C THR A 717 -6.52 -15.30 35.56
N ALA A 718 -7.67 -15.64 34.97
CA ALA A 718 -8.98 -15.59 35.60
C ALA A 718 -9.63 -16.99 35.73
N GLY A 719 -10.12 -17.33 36.92
CA GLY A 719 -10.85 -18.59 37.17
C GLY A 719 -10.02 -19.84 36.87
N THR A 720 -10.35 -20.54 35.78
CA THR A 720 -9.67 -21.75 35.29
C THR A 720 -8.53 -21.47 34.30
N GLY A 721 -8.18 -20.20 34.07
CA GLY A 721 -7.06 -19.82 33.22
C GLY A 721 -5.71 -20.21 33.83
N THR A 722 -4.80 -20.72 33.00
CA THR A 722 -3.43 -21.09 33.37
C THR A 722 -2.45 -20.33 32.48
N ALA A 723 -1.39 -19.78 33.08
CA ALA A 723 -0.33 -19.12 32.32
C ALA A 723 0.43 -20.16 31.46
N ALA A 724 0.36 -20.02 30.15
CA ALA A 724 1.02 -20.89 29.17
C ALA A 724 2.35 -20.32 28.69
N LEU A 725 2.42 -18.99 28.50
CA LEU A 725 3.63 -18.27 28.10
C LEU A 725 3.90 -17.07 29.02
N TYR A 726 5.16 -16.70 29.15
CA TYR A 726 5.62 -15.53 29.90
C TYR A 726 6.57 -14.67 29.05
N TYR A 727 6.51 -13.35 29.22
CA TYR A 727 7.50 -12.42 28.69
C TYR A 727 8.80 -12.51 29.51
N GLY A 728 9.93 -12.75 28.86
CA GLY A 728 11.23 -12.88 29.52
C GLY A 728 11.44 -14.25 30.18
N PRO A 729 11.47 -14.38 31.53
CA PRO A 729 11.64 -15.67 32.22
C PRO A 729 10.44 -16.62 32.03
N SER A 730 10.65 -17.94 32.10
CA SER A 730 9.60 -18.98 31.95
C SER A 730 8.65 -19.12 33.16
N SER A 731 8.61 -18.15 34.06
CA SER A 731 7.78 -18.12 35.27
C SER A 731 7.76 -16.72 35.87
N GLY A 732 6.60 -16.23 36.34
CA GLY A 732 6.49 -14.96 37.05
C GLY A 732 5.11 -14.32 36.98
N THR A 733 5.07 -12.99 36.97
CA THR A 733 3.86 -12.16 36.83
C THR A 733 3.63 -11.63 35.42
N ASN A 734 4.61 -11.77 34.53
CA ASN A 734 4.59 -11.16 33.19
C ASN A 734 4.00 -12.16 32.19
N VAL A 735 2.73 -12.54 32.37
CA VAL A 735 2.07 -13.54 31.50
C VAL A 735 1.87 -12.93 30.11
N ALA A 736 2.26 -13.71 29.09
CA ALA A 736 2.13 -13.38 27.67
C ALA A 736 1.10 -14.24 26.94
N GLY A 737 0.76 -15.40 27.51
CA GLY A 737 -0.26 -16.29 26.99
C GLY A 737 -0.98 -17.04 28.09
N VAL A 738 -2.32 -17.09 28.02
CA VAL A 738 -3.20 -17.79 28.96
C VAL A 738 -3.98 -18.86 28.21
N SER A 739 -4.04 -20.06 28.76
CA SER A 739 -4.85 -21.16 28.23
C SER A 739 -5.89 -21.64 29.25
N SER A 740 -6.97 -22.25 28.78
CA SER A 740 -7.88 -23.02 29.62
C SER A 740 -8.54 -24.14 28.83
N ARG A 741 -8.88 -25.25 29.49
CA ARG A 741 -9.57 -26.39 28.89
C ARG A 741 -10.48 -27.05 29.90
N SER A 742 -11.79 -27.03 29.64
CA SER A 742 -12.80 -27.71 30.43
C SER A 742 -13.29 -28.95 29.69
N THR A 743 -12.98 -30.13 30.21
CA THR A 743 -13.50 -31.41 29.68
C THR A 743 -14.97 -31.63 30.04
N ALA A 744 -15.45 -31.07 31.16
CA ALA A 744 -16.86 -31.15 31.55
C ALA A 744 -17.75 -30.16 30.79
N GLY A 745 -17.23 -28.97 30.45
CA GLY A 745 -17.93 -27.95 29.66
C GLY A 745 -17.64 -27.99 28.16
N TYR A 746 -16.79 -28.92 27.70
CA TYR A 746 -16.37 -29.10 26.30
C TYR A 746 -15.89 -27.81 25.60
N TYR A 747 -15.27 -26.93 26.38
CA TYR A 747 -14.80 -25.61 25.95
C TYR A 747 -13.31 -25.42 26.28
N ALA A 748 -12.57 -24.79 25.37
CA ALA A 748 -11.19 -24.39 25.58
C ALA A 748 -10.93 -22.96 25.08
N SER A 749 -9.95 -22.29 25.68
CA SER A 749 -9.48 -20.97 25.26
C SER A 749 -7.95 -20.90 25.19
N PHE A 750 -7.45 -20.05 24.31
CA PHE A 750 -6.08 -19.54 24.35
C PHE A 750 -6.08 -18.06 23.98
N LEU A 751 -5.42 -17.23 24.79
CA LEU A 751 -5.16 -15.82 24.47
C LEU A 751 -3.64 -15.61 24.41
N LEU A 752 -3.15 -15.00 23.33
CA LEU A 752 -1.83 -14.37 23.26
C LEU A 752 -1.99 -12.85 23.40
N GLY A 753 -1.18 -12.23 24.26
CA GLY A 753 -1.06 -10.76 24.38
C GLY A 753 -0.21 -10.10 23.28
N PHE A 754 0.17 -10.86 22.24
CA PHE A 754 0.88 -10.35 21.08
C PHE A 754 0.34 -11.02 19.80
N PRO A 755 0.51 -10.40 18.61
CA PRO A 755 -0.02 -10.92 17.36
C PRO A 755 0.88 -12.05 16.83
N PHE A 756 0.28 -13.22 16.57
CA PHE A 756 1.00 -14.46 16.22
C PHE A 756 1.77 -14.36 14.89
N GLU A 757 1.17 -13.67 13.93
CA GLU A 757 1.68 -13.32 12.61
C GLU A 757 2.95 -12.44 12.64
N THR A 758 3.31 -11.87 13.79
CA THR A 758 4.57 -11.11 13.97
C THR A 758 5.76 -11.92 14.48
N ILE A 759 5.60 -13.24 14.67
CA ILE A 759 6.70 -14.13 15.09
C ILE A 759 7.74 -14.25 13.96
N ASN A 760 8.98 -13.87 14.26
CA ASN A 760 10.05 -13.71 13.27
C ASN A 760 10.49 -15.04 12.64
N SER A 761 10.50 -16.12 13.42
CA SER A 761 10.95 -17.43 12.98
C SER A 761 9.76 -18.33 12.69
N ARG A 762 9.63 -18.76 11.42
CA ARG A 762 8.66 -19.80 11.03
C ARG A 762 8.77 -21.05 11.90
N ASP A 763 10.00 -21.44 12.22
CA ASP A 763 10.30 -22.61 13.03
C ASP A 763 9.80 -22.49 14.48
N GLU A 764 9.80 -21.27 15.05
CA GLU A 764 9.23 -20.99 16.38
C GLU A 764 7.70 -20.89 16.31
N ARG A 765 7.19 -20.26 15.25
CA ARG A 765 5.77 -20.03 15.01
C ARG A 765 4.98 -21.32 14.74
N ASP A 766 5.47 -22.18 13.85
CA ASP A 766 4.84 -23.46 13.51
C ASP A 766 4.82 -24.39 14.75
N LYS A 767 5.89 -24.37 15.57
CA LYS A 767 5.93 -25.07 16.88
C LYS A 767 4.94 -24.50 17.89
N LEU A 768 4.83 -23.18 17.99
CA LEU A 768 3.87 -22.54 18.91
C LEU A 768 2.42 -22.87 18.51
N MET A 769 2.06 -22.80 17.22
CA MET A 769 0.72 -23.15 16.74
C MET A 769 0.38 -24.62 17.04
N ALA A 770 1.30 -25.55 16.77
CA ALA A 770 1.10 -26.96 17.10
C ALA A 770 0.87 -27.18 18.61
N SER A 771 1.58 -26.42 19.46
CA SER A 771 1.45 -26.46 20.93
C SER A 771 0.14 -25.83 21.43
N ILE A 772 -0.31 -24.73 20.81
CA ILE A 772 -1.61 -24.10 21.10
C ILE A 772 -2.74 -25.04 20.70
N LEU A 773 -2.71 -25.56 19.47
CA LEU A 773 -3.75 -26.45 18.95
C LEU A 773 -3.81 -27.78 19.71
N SER A 774 -2.69 -28.40 20.10
CA SER A 774 -2.74 -29.57 20.98
C SER A 774 -3.35 -29.25 22.36
N THR A 775 -3.13 -28.04 22.86
CA THR A 775 -3.70 -27.56 24.13
C THR A 775 -5.22 -27.31 24.05
N ILE A 776 -5.75 -26.80 22.94
CA ILE A 776 -7.18 -26.41 22.85
C ILE A 776 -8.08 -27.33 21.99
N MET A 777 -7.53 -28.11 21.05
CA MET A 777 -8.33 -28.96 20.17
C MET A 777 -8.76 -30.25 20.88
N PHE A 778 -10.05 -30.58 20.76
CA PHE A 778 -10.66 -31.78 21.35
C PHE A 778 -10.65 -33.00 20.40
N ALA A 779 -10.38 -32.78 19.11
CA ALA A 779 -10.11 -33.84 18.14
C ALA A 779 -8.63 -33.80 17.73
N ALA A 780 -8.11 -34.92 17.24
CA ALA A 780 -6.82 -34.98 16.55
C ALA A 780 -6.90 -34.21 15.21
N PRO A 781 -5.75 -33.92 14.55
CA PRO A 781 -5.71 -33.42 13.18
C PRO A 781 -6.58 -34.25 12.24
N ASP A 782 -7.40 -33.57 11.44
CA ASP A 782 -8.36 -34.18 10.51
C ASP A 782 -7.74 -34.54 9.16
N LEU A 783 -6.60 -33.93 8.81
CA LEU A 783 -5.78 -34.29 7.65
C LEU A 783 -4.37 -34.70 8.09
N PRO A 784 -3.63 -35.47 7.27
CA PRO A 784 -2.22 -35.71 7.52
C PRO A 784 -1.41 -34.41 7.53
N LEU A 785 -0.30 -34.44 8.28
CA LEU A 785 0.74 -33.41 8.25
C LEU A 785 1.28 -33.28 6.82
N ALA A 786 1.27 -32.08 6.25
CA ALA A 786 1.73 -31.86 4.89
C ALA A 786 3.26 -31.97 4.81
N LEU A 787 3.76 -32.81 3.90
CA LEU A 787 5.19 -33.03 3.66
C LEU A 787 5.47 -33.26 2.16
N PRO A 788 6.56 -32.70 1.61
CA PRO A 788 7.14 -31.38 1.87
C PRO A 788 6.52 -30.33 0.91
N SER A 789 7.05 -29.11 0.91
CA SER A 789 6.84 -28.19 -0.22
C SER A 789 7.41 -28.79 -1.51
N VAL A 790 6.60 -28.87 -2.56
CA VAL A 790 7.11 -29.09 -3.92
C VAL A 790 7.97 -27.88 -4.27
N SER A 791 9.22 -28.10 -4.68
CA SER A 791 10.09 -27.01 -5.11
C SER A 791 9.47 -26.26 -6.29
N SER A 792 9.50 -24.93 -6.24
CA SER A 792 8.80 -24.05 -7.20
C SER A 792 9.08 -24.43 -8.66
N ALA A 793 10.33 -24.76 -8.99
CA ALA A 793 10.73 -25.23 -10.32
C ALA A 793 9.88 -26.39 -10.87
N ALA A 794 9.46 -27.35 -10.02
CA ALA A 794 8.68 -28.50 -10.45
C ALA A 794 7.19 -28.17 -10.65
N SER A 795 6.62 -27.29 -9.82
CA SER A 795 5.22 -26.84 -10.00
C SER A 795 5.07 -25.97 -11.25
N MET A 796 6.05 -25.10 -11.55
CA MET A 796 6.06 -24.24 -12.73
C MET A 796 6.02 -25.04 -14.05
N ALA A 797 6.85 -26.08 -14.17
CA ALA A 797 6.86 -26.95 -15.34
C ALA A 797 5.52 -27.68 -15.56
N THR A 798 4.88 -28.14 -14.47
CA THR A 798 3.57 -28.82 -14.57
C THR A 798 2.45 -27.84 -14.91
N GLN A 799 2.40 -26.66 -14.26
CA GLN A 799 1.34 -25.66 -14.49
C GLN A 799 1.39 -25.08 -15.91
N ALA A 800 2.57 -24.81 -16.48
CA ALA A 800 2.70 -24.37 -17.87
C ALA A 800 2.05 -25.34 -18.88
N SER A 801 2.12 -26.64 -18.61
CA SER A 801 1.50 -27.69 -19.44
C SER A 801 -0.02 -27.78 -19.32
N VAL A 802 -0.62 -27.13 -18.31
CA VAL A 802 -2.07 -27.06 -18.07
C VAL A 802 -2.64 -25.73 -18.53
N ALA A 803 -1.97 -24.62 -18.20
CA ALA A 803 -2.36 -23.26 -18.62
C ALA A 803 -2.45 -23.13 -20.14
N SER A 804 -1.53 -23.74 -20.88
CA SER A 804 -1.57 -23.83 -22.35
C SER A 804 -2.83 -24.54 -22.89
N ARG A 805 -3.35 -25.55 -22.18
CA ARG A 805 -4.56 -26.28 -22.57
C ARG A 805 -5.84 -25.55 -22.19
N SER A 806 -5.89 -24.94 -21.00
CA SER A 806 -7.05 -24.15 -20.57
C SER A 806 -7.20 -22.84 -21.35
N SER A 807 -6.09 -22.19 -21.76
CA SER A 807 -6.15 -21.03 -22.66
C SER A 807 -6.82 -21.37 -23.99
N ALA A 808 -6.56 -22.55 -24.56
CA ALA A 808 -7.18 -22.98 -25.81
C ALA A 808 -8.71 -23.21 -25.67
N SER A 809 -9.16 -23.83 -24.58
CA SER A 809 -10.59 -24.01 -24.33
C SER A 809 -11.32 -22.70 -24.00
N ILE A 810 -10.69 -21.82 -23.21
CA ILE A 810 -11.26 -20.50 -22.87
C ILE A 810 -11.36 -19.61 -24.12
N ALA A 811 -10.32 -19.56 -24.97
CA ALA A 811 -10.37 -18.83 -26.24
C ALA A 811 -11.54 -19.29 -27.11
N THR A 812 -11.77 -20.60 -27.21
CA THR A 812 -12.89 -21.18 -27.98
C THR A 812 -14.25 -20.70 -27.44
N THR A 813 -14.46 -20.74 -26.11
CA THR A 813 -15.71 -20.29 -25.48
C THR A 813 -15.91 -18.78 -25.59
N VAL A 814 -14.86 -17.98 -25.36
CA VAL A 814 -14.92 -16.51 -25.44
C VAL A 814 -15.19 -16.05 -26.88
N SER A 815 -14.60 -16.71 -27.89
CA SER A 815 -14.95 -16.42 -29.30
C SER A 815 -16.43 -16.67 -29.60
N ALA A 816 -17.05 -17.71 -29.03
CA ALA A 816 -18.49 -17.93 -29.16
C ALA A 816 -19.32 -16.83 -28.47
N SER A 817 -18.94 -16.44 -27.24
CA SER A 817 -19.60 -15.35 -26.51
C SER A 817 -19.51 -14.01 -27.25
N VAL A 818 -18.32 -13.63 -27.72
CA VAL A 818 -18.11 -12.38 -28.48
C VAL A 818 -18.84 -12.42 -29.83
N ALA A 819 -18.89 -13.56 -30.51
CA ALA A 819 -19.69 -13.72 -31.73
C ALA A 819 -21.19 -13.51 -31.47
N SER A 820 -21.72 -14.01 -30.35
CA SER A 820 -23.13 -13.79 -29.99
C SER A 820 -23.43 -12.31 -29.67
N ILE A 821 -22.55 -11.61 -28.95
CA ILE A 821 -22.68 -10.17 -28.68
C ILE A 821 -22.59 -9.37 -29.99
N ALA A 822 -21.66 -9.72 -30.88
CA ALA A 822 -21.54 -9.10 -32.20
C ALA A 822 -22.78 -9.30 -33.08
N SER A 823 -23.40 -10.50 -33.04
CA SER A 823 -24.64 -10.77 -33.79
C SER A 823 -25.85 -9.99 -33.24
N ILE A 824 -25.92 -9.76 -31.93
CA ILE A 824 -26.94 -8.89 -31.33
C ILE A 824 -26.73 -7.46 -31.79
N ALA A 825 -25.49 -6.95 -31.75
CA ALA A 825 -25.15 -5.62 -32.22
C ALA A 825 -25.43 -5.43 -33.74
N SER A 826 -25.10 -6.40 -34.59
CA SER A 826 -25.42 -6.32 -36.03
C SER A 826 -26.92 -6.37 -36.29
N THR A 827 -27.68 -7.12 -35.50
CA THR A 827 -29.15 -7.17 -35.61
C THR A 827 -29.77 -5.82 -35.24
N VAL A 828 -29.32 -5.19 -34.13
CA VAL A 828 -29.78 -3.85 -33.74
C VAL A 828 -29.45 -2.81 -34.82
N SER A 829 -28.23 -2.81 -35.36
CA SER A 829 -27.84 -1.92 -36.46
C SER A 829 -28.66 -2.14 -37.74
N ALA A 830 -29.01 -3.38 -38.06
CA ALA A 830 -29.89 -3.68 -39.19
C ALA A 830 -31.32 -3.14 -38.97
N THR A 831 -31.88 -3.26 -37.76
CA THR A 831 -33.18 -2.67 -37.41
C THR A 831 -33.16 -1.14 -37.58
N VAL A 832 -32.11 -0.48 -37.10
CA VAL A 832 -31.92 0.98 -37.25
C VAL A 832 -31.78 1.39 -38.73
N ALA A 833 -31.06 0.61 -39.55
CA ALA A 833 -30.94 0.85 -40.99
C ALA A 833 -32.25 0.60 -41.76
N SER A 834 -33.11 -0.32 -41.30
CA SER A 834 -34.43 -0.51 -41.90
C SER A 834 -35.40 0.64 -41.56
N ALA A 835 -35.28 1.23 -40.36
CA ALA A 835 -36.14 2.32 -39.89
C ALA A 835 -35.94 3.65 -40.64
N SER A 836 -34.78 3.87 -41.27
CA SER A 836 -34.46 5.11 -41.98
C SER A 836 -34.90 5.15 -43.45
N SER A 837 -35.60 4.12 -43.94
CA SER A 837 -35.92 3.95 -45.37
C SER A 837 -37.41 3.90 -45.73
N ALA A 838 -38.33 4.07 -44.76
CA ALA A 838 -39.76 3.78 -44.96
C ALA A 838 -40.73 4.81 -44.32
N SER A 839 -40.80 6.04 -44.85
CA SER A 839 -41.91 6.97 -44.56
C SER A 839 -42.19 8.00 -45.68
N VAL A 840 -42.92 7.57 -46.71
CA VAL A 840 -43.60 8.45 -47.69
C VAL A 840 -45.01 7.91 -47.95
N ALA A 841 -45.98 8.80 -48.18
CA ALA A 841 -47.39 8.54 -48.57
C ALA A 841 -48.40 8.09 -47.47
N SER A 842 -49.05 9.11 -46.88
CA SER A 842 -50.52 9.32 -46.83
C SER A 842 -51.53 8.20 -46.43
N GLU A 843 -52.24 8.51 -45.33
CA GLU A 843 -53.73 8.55 -45.22
C GLU A 843 -54.64 7.28 -45.28
N SER A 844 -55.11 6.89 -44.08
CA SER A 844 -56.52 7.01 -43.62
C SER A 844 -57.37 5.74 -43.30
N SER A 845 -58.27 5.95 -42.31
CA SER A 845 -59.61 5.35 -42.15
C SER A 845 -59.83 3.89 -41.68
N ALA A 846 -60.28 3.74 -40.43
CA ALA A 846 -61.42 2.88 -39.97
C ALA A 846 -61.35 1.32 -40.08
N SER A 847 -62.06 0.48 -39.29
CA SER A 847 -62.71 0.60 -37.96
C SER A 847 -63.22 -0.79 -37.44
N VAL A 848 -63.73 -0.85 -36.19
CA VAL A 848 -64.62 -1.90 -35.57
C VAL A 848 -64.01 -3.25 -35.07
N ALA A 849 -64.20 -3.47 -33.75
CA ALA A 849 -64.64 -4.65 -32.94
C ALA A 849 -64.61 -6.12 -33.49
N SER A 850 -64.61 -7.21 -32.69
CA SER A 850 -64.75 -7.44 -31.22
C SER A 850 -64.36 -8.89 -30.80
N GLU A 851 -64.19 -9.12 -29.48
CA GLU A 851 -64.29 -10.41 -28.73
C GLU A 851 -63.33 -11.58 -29.09
N SER A 852 -62.37 -11.94 -28.22
CA SER A 852 -62.44 -12.89 -27.08
C SER A 852 -61.98 -14.33 -27.47
N SER A 853 -61.31 -15.15 -26.64
CA SER A 853 -60.99 -15.12 -25.20
C SER A 853 -59.63 -15.81 -24.90
N ALA A 854 -58.98 -15.43 -23.77
CA ALA A 854 -58.00 -16.14 -22.89
C ALA A 854 -57.09 -17.29 -23.41
N SER A 855 -55.87 -17.52 -22.90
CA SER A 855 -54.85 -16.82 -22.07
C SER A 855 -53.57 -17.69 -22.15
N ILE A 856 -52.30 -17.25 -22.03
CA ILE A 856 -51.52 -16.64 -20.93
C ILE A 856 -50.22 -16.12 -21.63
N ALA A 857 -49.93 -14.82 -21.72
CA ALA A 857 -49.09 -14.02 -20.82
C ALA A 857 -47.68 -14.61 -20.49
N SER A 858 -46.56 -13.89 -20.64
CA SER A 858 -46.33 -12.54 -21.18
C SER A 858 -44.83 -12.34 -21.49
N ALA A 859 -44.50 -11.43 -22.43
CA ALA A 859 -43.14 -10.96 -22.68
C ALA A 859 -43.11 -9.50 -23.16
N SER A 860 -42.03 -8.80 -22.80
CA SER A 860 -41.49 -7.54 -23.39
C SER A 860 -42.38 -6.27 -23.55
N SER A 861 -42.07 -5.27 -22.71
CA SER A 861 -41.47 -3.95 -23.07
C SER A 861 -42.13 -2.92 -24.02
N ALA A 862 -41.93 -1.63 -23.65
CA ALA A 862 -41.96 -0.39 -24.48
C ALA A 862 -43.34 0.09 -25.02
N SER A 863 -43.62 1.36 -25.41
CA SER A 863 -43.09 2.74 -25.17
C SER A 863 -44.08 3.76 -25.84
N ILE A 864 -43.95 5.10 -26.00
CA ILE A 864 -42.93 6.16 -25.78
C ILE A 864 -43.62 7.58 -25.77
N ALA A 865 -42.92 8.64 -25.29
CA ALA A 865 -43.17 10.08 -25.56
C ALA A 865 -44.49 10.71 -24.98
N SER A 866 -44.71 12.04 -24.90
CA SER A 866 -44.13 13.22 -25.59
C SER A 866 -44.00 14.47 -24.66
N ALA A 867 -43.44 15.60 -25.16
CA ALA A 867 -43.02 16.77 -24.36
C ALA A 867 -43.57 18.13 -24.87
N SER A 868 -43.50 19.20 -24.04
CA SER A 868 -43.51 20.61 -24.50
C SER A 868 -43.03 21.67 -23.47
N SER A 869 -42.60 22.84 -23.98
CA SER A 869 -42.76 24.23 -23.45
C SER A 869 -42.12 24.72 -22.12
N ALA A 870 -40.94 25.35 -22.24
CA ALA A 870 -40.66 26.81 -22.06
C ALA A 870 -41.15 27.64 -20.83
N SER A 871 -40.19 28.05 -19.99
CA SER A 871 -39.84 29.40 -19.48
C SER A 871 -40.84 30.48 -18.99
N GLU A 872 -40.58 30.94 -17.74
CA GLU A 872 -40.55 32.33 -17.20
C GLU A 872 -41.78 33.09 -16.62
N ALA A 873 -41.45 34.04 -15.71
CA ALA A 873 -42.27 35.00 -14.94
C ALA A 873 -43.22 34.47 -13.83
N SER A 874 -43.47 35.15 -12.69
CA SER A 874 -42.75 36.26 -11.99
C SER A 874 -43.32 36.53 -10.57
N GLU A 875 -42.45 36.95 -9.65
CA GLU A 875 -42.67 37.77 -8.42
C GLU A 875 -43.61 37.38 -7.23
N ALA A 876 -43.03 37.63 -6.05
CA ALA A 876 -43.48 37.57 -4.64
C ALA A 876 -44.87 38.16 -4.27
N SER A 877 -45.49 37.82 -3.12
CA SER A 877 -45.06 38.39 -1.82
C SER A 877 -45.89 38.03 -0.55
N ARG A 878 -45.22 38.18 0.61
CA ARG A 878 -45.70 38.60 1.96
C ARG A 878 -46.73 37.79 2.79
N ALA A 879 -46.19 37.21 3.87
CA ALA A 879 -46.49 37.51 5.29
C ALA A 879 -47.79 37.04 5.99
N SER A 880 -47.65 36.64 7.26
CA SER A 880 -48.68 36.64 8.30
C SER A 880 -48.03 36.56 9.70
N ALA A 881 -48.60 37.26 10.70
CA ALA A 881 -48.18 37.19 12.10
C ALA A 881 -49.25 37.76 13.04
N SER A 882 -49.62 37.04 14.10
CA SER A 882 -50.27 37.57 15.32
C SER A 882 -50.35 36.52 16.44
N ALA A 883 -50.45 36.98 17.68
CA ALA A 883 -50.78 36.22 18.89
C ALA A 883 -52.14 36.76 19.44
N SER A 884 -52.68 36.49 20.64
CA SER A 884 -52.24 35.84 21.89
C SER A 884 -53.48 35.46 22.74
N VAL A 885 -53.33 35.05 24.01
CA VAL A 885 -53.81 35.77 25.25
C VAL A 885 -53.57 34.89 26.51
N ALA A 886 -53.49 35.52 27.71
CA ALA A 886 -53.09 34.96 29.02
C ALA A 886 -54.25 34.24 29.79
N SER A 887 -54.16 33.75 31.04
CA SER A 887 -53.23 33.94 32.20
C SER A 887 -53.22 32.67 33.14
N GLU A 888 -52.76 32.57 34.41
CA GLU A 888 -52.28 33.52 35.44
C GLU A 888 -51.45 32.87 36.61
N ALA A 889 -50.89 33.72 37.49
CA ALA A 889 -50.52 33.56 38.92
C ALA A 889 -49.92 32.24 39.53
N SER A 890 -48.67 32.34 40.03
CA SER A 890 -48.27 32.10 41.44
C SER A 890 -46.80 32.49 41.68
N ALA A 891 -46.33 32.56 42.93
CA ALA A 891 -44.94 32.96 43.28
C ALA A 891 -44.39 32.29 44.55
N SER A 892 -43.13 31.83 44.52
CA SER A 892 -42.21 31.75 45.68
C SER A 892 -40.78 31.34 45.28
N ALA A 893 -39.82 31.61 46.17
CA ALA A 893 -38.46 31.03 46.29
C ALA A 893 -37.51 31.03 45.07
N THR A 894 -36.46 31.85 45.16
CA THR A 894 -35.23 31.70 44.36
C THR A 894 -34.43 30.46 44.78
N GLN A 895 -34.17 29.54 43.84
CA GLN A 895 -33.05 28.60 43.92
C GLN A 895 -32.09 28.89 42.76
N THR A 896 -30.80 29.02 43.06
CA THR A 896 -29.74 28.98 42.04
C THR A 896 -29.60 27.54 41.53
N PRO A 897 -29.34 27.32 40.23
CA PRO A 897 -29.05 25.98 39.72
C PRO A 897 -27.76 25.46 40.37
N GLN A 898 -27.83 24.33 41.07
CA GLN A 898 -26.63 23.64 41.54
C GLN A 898 -25.95 22.94 40.36
N TYR A 899 -24.87 23.54 39.87
CA TYR A 899 -23.91 22.85 39.03
C TYR A 899 -23.05 21.91 39.89
N SER A 900 -22.75 20.72 39.37
CA SER A 900 -21.67 19.89 39.91
C SER A 900 -20.35 20.59 39.60
N CYS A 901 -19.74 21.21 40.61
CA CYS A 901 -18.48 21.92 40.47
C CYS A 901 -17.35 20.99 40.02
N HIS A 902 -16.35 21.54 39.31
CA HIS A 902 -15.12 20.82 39.02
C HIS A 902 -14.46 20.30 40.31
N VAL A 903 -13.77 19.16 40.25
CA VAL A 903 -13.16 18.52 41.44
C VAL A 903 -12.09 19.39 42.12
N GLU A 904 -11.50 20.33 41.37
CA GLU A 904 -10.54 21.33 41.88
C GLU A 904 -11.20 22.60 42.44
N CYS A 905 -12.55 22.69 42.48
CA CYS A 905 -13.26 23.82 43.06
C CYS A 905 -13.49 23.66 44.57
N GLN A 906 -13.17 24.69 45.34
CA GLN A 906 -13.48 24.83 46.76
C GLN A 906 -14.38 26.07 46.97
N GLY A 907 -15.16 26.07 48.05
CA GLY A 907 -16.07 27.19 48.38
C GLY A 907 -17.32 27.32 47.50
N GLY A 908 -17.43 26.50 46.44
CA GLY A 908 -18.50 26.52 45.46
C GLY A 908 -18.00 26.87 44.06
N CYS A 909 -18.94 27.07 43.13
CA CYS A 909 -18.64 27.43 41.75
C CYS A 909 -19.83 28.20 41.13
N THR A 910 -19.56 28.95 40.06
CA THR A 910 -20.60 29.59 39.22
C THR A 910 -21.01 28.73 38.02
N GLY A 911 -20.27 27.64 37.77
CA GLY A 911 -20.46 26.69 36.67
C GLY A 911 -19.53 25.47 36.86
N PRO A 912 -19.65 24.43 36.01
CA PRO A 912 -18.95 23.16 36.20
C PRO A 912 -17.47 23.17 35.78
N ALA A 913 -16.93 24.24 35.18
CA ALA A 913 -15.55 24.27 34.68
C ALA A 913 -14.51 24.62 35.77
N ASP A 914 -13.25 24.24 35.53
CA ASP A 914 -12.12 24.54 36.43
C ASP A 914 -11.73 26.03 36.50
N THR A 915 -12.29 26.86 35.61
CA THR A 915 -12.22 28.34 35.64
C THR A 915 -13.35 29.00 36.43
N GLU A 916 -14.39 28.25 36.82
CA GLU A 916 -15.63 28.77 37.40
C GLU A 916 -15.74 28.51 38.91
N CYS A 917 -14.64 28.09 39.53
CA CYS A 917 -14.54 27.87 40.97
C CYS A 917 -14.50 29.18 41.77
N VAL A 918 -15.11 29.20 42.95
CA VAL A 918 -15.01 30.33 43.90
C VAL A 918 -13.59 30.43 44.48
N SER A 919 -13.00 29.30 44.86
CA SER A 919 -11.55 29.16 45.10
C SER A 919 -11.06 27.78 44.61
N CYS A 920 -9.73 27.58 44.57
CA CYS A 920 -9.14 26.31 44.15
C CYS A 920 -8.85 25.40 45.35
N VAL A 921 -8.99 24.08 45.21
CA VAL A 921 -8.63 23.10 46.24
C VAL A 921 -7.11 23.00 46.43
N HIS A 922 -6.36 22.91 45.34
CA HIS A 922 -4.91 22.71 45.37
C HIS A 922 -4.14 23.97 44.93
N PHE A 923 -4.18 24.33 43.64
CA PHE A 923 -3.48 25.51 43.13
C PHE A 923 -4.27 26.27 42.06
N LYS A 924 -3.99 27.56 41.91
CA LYS A 924 -4.48 28.40 40.80
C LYS A 924 -3.37 28.63 39.76
N PHE A 925 -3.64 28.26 38.51
CA PHE A 925 -2.78 28.52 37.36
C PHE A 925 -3.52 29.44 36.36
N GLY A 926 -3.15 30.73 36.37
CA GLY A 926 -3.88 31.76 35.64
C GLY A 926 -5.32 31.89 36.13
N ALA A 927 -6.29 31.50 35.29
CA ALA A 927 -7.71 31.46 35.65
C ALA A 927 -8.20 30.09 36.14
N ARG A 928 -7.42 29.02 35.98
CA ARG A 928 -7.84 27.62 36.23
C ARG A 928 -7.40 27.12 37.61
N CYS A 929 -8.20 26.24 38.20
CA CYS A 929 -7.83 25.46 39.38
C CYS A 929 -7.25 24.10 38.97
N VAL A 930 -6.07 23.75 39.50
CA VAL A 930 -5.28 22.58 39.11
C VAL A 930 -4.69 21.86 40.33
N ALA A 931 -4.61 20.53 40.28
CA ALA A 931 -4.10 19.67 41.35
C ALA A 931 -2.59 19.89 41.64
N SER A 932 -1.82 20.32 40.64
CA SER A 932 -0.39 20.59 40.72
C SER A 932 0.03 21.64 39.70
N CYS A 933 1.06 22.43 39.99
CA CYS A 933 1.60 23.39 39.04
C CYS A 933 2.32 22.71 37.85
N PRO A 934 2.30 23.30 36.64
CA PRO A 934 3.11 22.84 35.51
C PRO A 934 4.62 22.89 35.80
N ILE A 935 5.42 22.14 35.05
CA ILE A 935 6.84 21.86 35.32
C ILE A 935 7.69 23.14 35.51
N ASP A 936 7.42 24.20 34.74
CA ASP A 936 8.17 25.47 34.79
C ASP A 936 7.64 26.47 35.84
N TYR A 937 6.67 26.06 36.67
CA TYR A 937 5.94 26.91 37.61
C TYR A 937 5.98 26.33 39.04
N ALA A 938 6.49 27.11 39.99
CA ALA A 938 6.48 26.75 41.40
C ALA A 938 5.21 27.23 42.11
N SER A 939 4.74 26.45 43.08
CA SER A 939 3.71 26.86 44.03
C SER A 939 4.24 27.93 44.98
N LYS A 940 3.64 29.13 44.97
CA LYS A 940 3.88 30.15 46.01
C LYS A 940 2.95 29.93 47.22
N ALA A 941 3.27 30.63 48.32
CA ALA A 941 2.58 30.50 49.61
C ALA A 941 1.05 30.68 49.55
N ASP A 942 0.55 31.43 48.56
CA ASP A 942 -0.87 31.73 48.38
C ASP A 942 -1.62 30.71 47.49
N HIS A 943 -1.07 29.50 47.33
CA HIS A 943 -1.61 28.45 46.44
C HIS A 943 -1.73 28.90 44.95
N VAL A 944 -0.85 29.79 44.50
CA VAL A 944 -0.77 30.23 43.10
C VAL A 944 0.49 29.68 42.43
N CYS A 945 0.32 29.12 41.23
CA CYS A 945 1.42 28.68 40.38
C CYS A 945 2.07 29.89 39.67
N ALA A 946 3.31 30.19 40.01
CA ALA A 946 4.08 31.29 39.43
C ALA A 946 5.32 30.76 38.70
N PRO A 947 5.73 31.36 37.56
CA PRO A 947 6.89 30.90 36.83
C PRO A 947 8.15 31.02 37.70
N VAL A 948 9.05 30.04 37.60
CA VAL A 948 10.30 30.05 38.36
C VAL A 948 11.22 31.14 37.80
N PRO A 949 11.73 32.09 38.63
CA PRO A 949 12.70 33.07 38.17
C PRO A 949 14.04 32.39 37.82
N ASN A 950 14.62 32.72 36.67
CA ASN A 950 15.84 32.07 36.16
C ASN A 950 17.07 32.24 37.08
N ASP A 951 17.07 33.22 37.99
CA ASP A 951 18.23 33.58 38.83
C ASP A 951 18.28 32.87 40.20
N SER A 952 17.41 31.87 40.47
CA SER A 952 17.40 31.17 41.75
C SER A 952 17.23 29.64 41.66
N LEU A 953 18.10 28.98 40.89
CA LEU A 953 18.34 27.54 41.03
C LEU A 953 19.12 27.26 42.34
N PRO A 954 18.59 26.48 43.30
CA PRO A 954 19.34 26.10 44.49
C PRO A 954 20.41 25.06 44.15
N ILE A 955 21.68 25.41 44.36
CA ILE A 955 22.83 24.51 44.24
C ILE A 955 22.71 23.40 45.30
N GLY A 956 22.21 22.22 44.93
CA GLY A 956 21.80 21.21 45.93
C GLY A 956 21.78 19.74 45.53
N ALA A 957 22.21 19.34 44.33
CA ALA A 957 22.16 17.92 43.91
C ALA A 957 23.39 17.41 43.10
N ILE A 958 24.35 18.26 42.72
CA ILE A 958 25.54 17.84 41.94
C ILE A 958 26.69 17.47 42.89
N ALA A 959 26.51 16.38 43.63
CA ALA A 959 27.50 15.83 44.57
C ALA A 959 27.57 14.30 44.45
N GLY A 960 27.80 13.79 43.24
CA GLY A 960 27.94 12.34 42.97
C GLY A 960 28.51 11.99 41.59
N GLY A 961 28.17 12.75 40.54
CA GLY A 961 28.58 12.45 39.16
C GLY A 961 30.09 12.37 38.94
N ALA A 962 30.88 13.21 39.62
CA ALA A 962 32.34 13.22 39.52
C ALA A 962 32.99 11.91 40.03
N GLY A 963 32.42 11.28 41.06
CA GLY A 963 32.91 10.00 41.57
C GLY A 963 32.60 8.84 40.62
N GLY A 964 31.37 8.80 40.10
CA GLY A 964 30.91 7.74 39.18
C GLY A 964 31.76 7.65 37.90
N GLY A 965 32.07 8.79 37.28
CA GLY A 965 32.90 8.82 36.07
C GLY A 965 34.31 8.27 36.30
N VAL A 966 34.97 8.65 37.41
CA VAL A 966 36.32 8.17 37.75
C VAL A 966 36.31 6.68 38.12
N VAL A 967 35.32 6.21 38.88
CA VAL A 967 35.18 4.78 39.21
C VAL A 967 34.93 3.93 37.96
N LEU A 968 34.10 4.41 37.02
CA LEU A 968 33.86 3.71 35.76
C LEU A 968 35.12 3.64 34.89
N LEU A 969 35.88 4.75 34.78
CA LEU A 969 37.17 4.79 34.09
C LEU A 969 38.19 3.82 34.73
N LEU A 970 38.31 3.81 36.06
CA LEU A 970 39.19 2.90 36.78
C LEU A 970 38.78 1.43 36.61
N LEU A 971 37.48 1.11 36.59
CA LEU A 971 36.98 -0.24 36.30
C LEU A 971 37.31 -0.68 34.87
N LEU A 972 37.10 0.19 33.87
CA LEU A 972 37.45 -0.09 32.47
C LEU A 972 38.97 -0.30 32.30
N LEU A 973 39.79 0.50 32.99
CA LEU A 973 41.25 0.39 32.97
C LEU A 973 41.72 -0.89 33.70
N LEU A 974 41.06 -1.28 34.79
CA LEU A 974 41.30 -2.56 35.49
C LEU A 974 40.94 -3.76 34.59
N ILE A 975 39.80 -3.71 33.90
CA ILE A 975 39.38 -4.75 32.93
C ILE A 975 40.39 -4.85 31.79
N LEU A 976 40.84 -3.72 31.23
CA LEU A 976 41.86 -3.68 30.19
C LEU A 976 43.19 -4.30 30.67
N LEU A 977 43.65 -3.93 31.87
CA LEU A 977 44.85 -4.49 32.50
C LEU A 977 44.72 -6.00 32.77
N LEU A 978 43.55 -6.47 33.21
CA LEU A 978 43.26 -7.90 33.40
C LEU A 978 43.29 -8.66 32.07
N VAL A 979 42.71 -8.12 30.99
CA VAL A 979 42.75 -8.72 29.64
C VAL A 979 44.18 -8.77 29.10
N VAL A 980 44.95 -7.69 29.23
CA VAL A 980 46.37 -7.64 28.81
C VAL A 980 47.22 -8.61 29.63
N ARG A 981 47.01 -8.69 30.95
CA ARG A 981 47.72 -9.64 31.83
C ARG A 981 47.39 -11.09 31.50
N ARG A 982 46.13 -11.41 31.18
CA ARG A 982 45.67 -12.75 30.76
C ARG A 982 46.20 -13.15 29.37
N ARG A 983 46.49 -12.18 28.49
CA ARG A 983 47.21 -12.42 27.22
C ARG A 983 48.72 -12.66 27.39
N ARG A 984 49.34 -12.17 28.48
CA ARG A 984 50.76 -12.41 28.81
C ARG A 984 51.01 -13.69 29.62
N SER A 985 49.97 -14.45 29.99
CA SER A 985 50.06 -15.61 30.89
C SER A 985 49.64 -16.94 30.23
N LYS A 986 50.20 -17.26 29.06
CA LYS A 986 50.18 -18.61 28.47
C LYS A 986 51.62 -19.07 28.20
N PRO A 987 52.12 -20.13 28.85
CA PRO A 987 53.40 -20.75 28.52
C PRO A 987 53.33 -21.46 27.15
N ALA A 988 54.48 -21.61 26.49
CA ALA A 988 54.63 -22.47 25.32
C ALA A 988 54.81 -23.95 25.73
N PRO A 989 54.20 -24.92 25.04
CA PRO A 989 54.50 -26.33 25.22
C PRO A 989 55.67 -26.76 24.32
N ASN A 990 56.63 -27.50 24.90
CA ASN A 990 57.65 -28.23 24.15
C ASN A 990 57.13 -29.62 23.73
N ALA A 991 57.82 -30.27 22.80
CA ALA A 991 57.45 -31.59 22.28
C ALA A 991 57.93 -32.75 23.15
N GLU A 992 57.14 -33.84 23.19
CA GLU A 992 57.62 -35.22 23.04
C GLU A 992 56.46 -36.21 22.76
N ALA A 993 56.81 -37.42 22.34
CA ALA A 993 55.91 -38.53 21.95
C ALA A 993 55.87 -39.62 23.07
N PRO A 994 55.18 -40.79 22.98
CA PRO A 994 54.50 -41.42 21.83
C PRO A 994 53.08 -41.97 22.10
N ALA A 995 52.50 -42.61 21.07
CA ALA A 995 51.23 -43.37 21.13
C ALA A 995 51.43 -44.83 21.62
N PRO A 996 50.35 -45.62 21.82
CA PRO A 996 49.86 -46.44 20.70
C PRO A 996 48.34 -46.76 20.65
N GLN A 997 47.81 -47.02 19.44
CA GLN A 997 46.64 -47.89 19.11
C GLN A 997 45.24 -47.45 19.66
N SER A 998 44.07 -47.74 19.07
CA SER A 998 43.64 -48.34 17.77
C SER A 998 42.10 -48.21 17.65
N THR A 999 41.37 -48.24 16.52
CA THR A 999 41.63 -48.09 15.06
C THR A 999 40.27 -48.06 14.29
N MET A 1000 40.22 -47.49 13.07
CA MET A 1000 39.35 -47.87 11.92
C MET A 1000 37.82 -47.56 12.00
N LEU A 1001 37.06 -47.23 10.93
CA LEU A 1001 37.15 -47.02 9.45
C LEU A 1001 35.90 -46.14 9.06
N PHE A 1002 35.60 -45.60 7.86
CA PHE A 1002 36.26 -44.98 6.68
C PHE A 1002 35.15 -44.71 5.61
N ALA A 1003 35.27 -43.96 4.51
CA ALA A 1003 36.33 -43.12 3.90
C ALA A 1003 35.73 -42.11 2.89
N ASN A 1004 36.58 -41.24 2.32
CA ASN A 1004 36.31 -40.39 1.16
C ASN A 1004 37.61 -40.29 0.28
N PRO A 1005 37.58 -40.14 -1.07
CA PRO A 1005 38.78 -39.97 -1.93
C PRO A 1005 39.08 -38.48 -2.24
N LEU A 1006 40.33 -37.96 -2.10
CA LEU A 1006 41.50 -37.97 -3.03
C LEU A 1006 41.35 -37.06 -4.28
N LEU A 1007 42.38 -36.36 -4.83
CA LEU A 1007 43.85 -36.41 -4.64
C LEU A 1007 44.51 -34.98 -4.49
N ASP A 1008 45.64 -34.65 -5.15
CA ASP A 1008 46.65 -33.65 -4.66
C ASP A 1008 47.63 -33.06 -5.75
N HIS A 1009 48.58 -32.18 -5.32
CA HIS A 1009 49.83 -31.63 -5.96
C HIS A 1009 49.75 -30.25 -6.68
N GLY A 1010 50.79 -29.38 -6.73
CA GLY A 1010 52.07 -29.30 -5.97
C GLY A 1010 53.19 -28.37 -6.59
N ALA A 1011 53.97 -27.68 -5.74
CA ALA A 1011 55.37 -27.15 -5.89
C ALA A 1011 55.80 -25.94 -6.82
N GLU A 1012 56.21 -24.82 -6.16
CA GLU A 1012 57.56 -24.15 -6.10
C GLU A 1012 58.37 -23.45 -7.26
N MET A 1013 59.09 -22.37 -6.87
CA MET A 1013 60.34 -21.69 -7.36
C MET A 1013 60.44 -20.61 -8.50
N ASP A 1014 60.98 -19.44 -8.09
CA ASP A 1014 61.91 -18.42 -8.64
C ASP A 1014 62.39 -18.33 -10.14
N GLY A 1015 62.65 -17.09 -10.62
CA GLY A 1015 63.56 -16.83 -11.78
C GLY A 1015 63.46 -15.45 -12.49
N VAL A 1016 64.44 -14.55 -12.31
CA VAL A 1016 64.47 -13.12 -12.78
C VAL A 1016 65.02 -12.91 -14.22
N TYR A 1017 64.39 -12.07 -15.09
CA TYR A 1017 64.97 -10.87 -15.79
C TYR A 1017 64.11 -10.25 -16.95
N ASP A 1018 64.37 -8.96 -17.26
CA ASP A 1018 63.71 -8.00 -18.18
C ASP A 1018 63.56 -8.44 -19.68
N THR A 1019 62.60 -7.96 -20.49
CA THR A 1019 62.46 -6.54 -20.93
C THR A 1019 61.14 -6.20 -21.69
N LEU A 1020 60.64 -4.98 -21.46
CA LEU A 1020 59.96 -4.04 -22.40
C LEU A 1020 58.88 -4.54 -23.40
N ASN A 1021 57.60 -4.39 -23.04
CA ASN A 1021 56.70 -3.35 -23.62
C ASN A 1021 55.28 -3.40 -22.99
N ALA A 1022 54.53 -2.29 -23.05
CA ALA A 1022 53.28 -2.06 -22.30
C ALA A 1022 52.33 -1.11 -23.08
N PRO A 1023 51.08 -0.86 -22.61
CA PRO A 1023 50.15 -1.70 -21.84
C PRO A 1023 48.74 -1.82 -22.47
N GLY A 1024 47.91 -2.73 -21.96
CA GLY A 1024 46.45 -2.74 -22.15
C GLY A 1024 45.77 -3.31 -20.90
N PRO A 1025 44.86 -2.58 -20.21
CA PRO A 1025 44.43 -2.94 -18.86
C PRO A 1025 43.40 -4.09 -18.81
N ALA A 1026 43.40 -4.80 -17.69
CA ALA A 1026 42.53 -5.95 -17.43
C ALA A 1026 41.16 -5.58 -16.84
N ARG A 1027 40.29 -6.59 -16.76
CA ARG A 1027 38.97 -6.54 -16.08
C ARG A 1027 39.10 -6.04 -14.63
N ILE A 1028 38.13 -5.25 -14.19
CA ILE A 1028 37.85 -4.99 -12.76
C ILE A 1028 36.40 -5.39 -12.48
N SER A 1029 36.18 -6.16 -11.42
CA SER A 1029 34.86 -6.46 -10.86
C SER A 1029 34.40 -5.35 -9.91
N SER A 1030 33.09 -5.10 -9.83
CA SER A 1030 32.45 -4.13 -8.93
C SER A 1030 33.05 -4.12 -7.51
N PRO A 1031 33.35 -2.92 -6.94
CA PRO A 1031 32.27 -2.15 -6.31
C PRO A 1031 32.31 -0.62 -6.51
N ASP A 1032 33.04 -0.06 -7.48
CA ASP A 1032 33.22 1.41 -7.59
C ASP A 1032 32.13 2.20 -8.34
N TYR A 1033 31.00 1.58 -8.72
CA TYR A 1033 29.96 2.23 -9.55
C TYR A 1033 29.27 3.44 -8.87
N GLU A 1034 29.20 3.48 -7.54
CA GLU A 1034 28.64 4.63 -6.80
C GLU A 1034 29.50 5.90 -6.88
N LYS A 1035 30.81 5.77 -7.15
CA LYS A 1035 31.73 6.92 -7.21
C LYS A 1035 31.79 7.58 -8.59
N ALA A 1036 31.57 6.81 -9.66
CA ALA A 1036 31.70 7.29 -11.03
C ALA A 1036 30.66 8.38 -11.40
N MET A 1037 29.47 8.33 -10.80
CA MET A 1037 28.40 9.32 -11.01
C MET A 1037 28.62 10.66 -10.28
N LEU A 1038 29.55 10.74 -9.32
CA LEU A 1038 29.74 11.91 -8.45
C LEU A 1038 30.96 12.77 -8.80
N ALA A 1039 31.69 12.42 -9.87
CA ALA A 1039 32.95 13.05 -10.27
C ALA A 1039 32.84 13.98 -11.51
N ALA A 1040 31.62 14.44 -11.84
CA ALA A 1040 31.32 15.14 -13.09
C ALA A 1040 30.84 16.61 -12.91
N GLU A 1041 31.12 17.23 -11.76
CA GLU A 1041 30.99 18.68 -11.55
C GLU A 1041 32.25 19.25 -10.87
N TYR A 1042 32.58 20.51 -11.18
CA TYR A 1042 33.67 21.34 -10.62
C TYR A 1042 35.15 21.00 -10.93
N GLU A 1043 35.61 21.52 -12.08
CA GLU A 1043 36.74 22.47 -12.11
C GLU A 1043 36.15 23.85 -12.49
N ALA A 1044 36.61 25.03 -12.05
CA ALA A 1044 37.83 25.44 -11.35
C ALA A 1044 37.52 26.53 -10.25
N PRO A 1045 38.49 27.02 -9.45
CA PRO A 1045 38.19 27.62 -8.14
C PRO A 1045 38.21 29.16 -8.05
N HIS A 1046 37.49 29.71 -7.07
CA HIS A 1046 37.71 31.07 -6.52
C HIS A 1046 37.62 31.11 -4.99
N HIS A 1047 38.39 32.01 -4.37
CA HIS A 1047 38.47 32.21 -2.91
C HIS A 1047 37.46 33.28 -2.41
N PRO A 1048 37.11 33.28 -1.12
CA PRO A 1048 36.01 34.11 -0.58
C PRO A 1048 36.43 35.53 -0.15
N GLY A 1049 35.49 36.49 -0.12
CA GLY A 1049 35.76 37.87 0.33
C GLY A 1049 34.57 38.83 0.47
N GLN A 1050 33.80 38.69 1.56
CA GLN A 1050 32.98 39.72 2.26
C GLN A 1050 31.80 40.44 1.56
N GLU A 1051 31.00 41.10 2.40
CA GLU A 1051 29.75 41.82 2.13
C GLU A 1051 29.98 43.31 1.77
N GLN A 1052 29.09 43.92 0.99
CA GLN A 1052 28.25 45.06 1.44
C GLN A 1052 27.21 45.52 0.39
N GLU A 1053 26.40 46.51 0.77
CA GLU A 1053 25.20 46.98 0.06
C GLU A 1053 25.46 48.01 -1.08
N SER A 1054 24.35 48.37 -1.75
CA SER A 1054 24.03 49.72 -2.27
C SER A 1054 24.17 50.01 -3.80
N THR A 1055 22.99 50.13 -4.42
CA THR A 1055 22.52 51.18 -5.34
C THR A 1055 23.42 51.86 -6.39
N TYR A 1056 22.88 51.83 -7.63
CA TYR A 1056 22.83 52.88 -8.67
C TYR A 1056 24.06 53.23 -9.55
N ASP A 1057 23.70 53.32 -10.85
CA ASP A 1057 24.16 54.27 -11.88
C ASP A 1057 25.20 53.89 -12.97
N THR A 1058 25.04 54.65 -14.06
CA THR A 1058 25.24 54.46 -15.50
C THR A 1058 26.68 54.44 -16.09
N LEU A 1059 26.74 54.28 -17.44
CA LEU A 1059 27.88 54.39 -18.37
C LEU A 1059 28.73 53.11 -18.54
N GLY A 1060 29.30 52.77 -19.70
CA GLY A 1060 29.30 53.43 -21.03
C GLY A 1060 29.62 52.43 -22.18
N ALA A 1061 29.70 52.90 -23.43
CA ALA A 1061 29.62 52.05 -24.64
C ALA A 1061 30.95 51.78 -25.39
N SER A 1062 30.85 50.99 -26.49
CA SER A 1062 31.83 50.58 -27.52
C SER A 1062 32.42 49.16 -27.38
N GLY A 1063 32.60 48.36 -28.45
CA GLY A 1063 32.28 48.59 -29.88
C GLY A 1063 32.29 47.30 -30.75
N MET A 1064 31.96 47.44 -32.04
CA MET A 1064 31.98 46.38 -33.08
C MET A 1064 33.45 46.05 -33.51
N ALA A 1065 33.82 45.03 -34.32
CA ALA A 1065 33.16 44.40 -35.48
C ALA A 1065 33.75 42.96 -35.80
N PRO A 1066 33.68 42.32 -37.01
CA PRO A 1066 33.25 40.90 -37.08
C PRO A 1066 34.07 39.89 -37.95
N LEU A 1067 33.70 38.58 -37.86
CA LEU A 1067 33.69 37.48 -38.86
C LEU A 1067 34.91 37.22 -39.80
N PRO A 1068 35.32 35.94 -40.02
CA PRO A 1068 34.75 35.16 -41.14
C PRO A 1068 34.56 33.62 -40.92
N PRO A 1069 33.88 32.88 -41.82
CA PRO A 1069 33.51 31.45 -41.66
C PRO A 1069 34.14 30.47 -42.69
N PRO A 1070 33.93 29.14 -42.54
CA PRO A 1070 34.12 28.16 -43.62
C PRO A 1070 32.83 27.43 -44.08
N THR A 1071 32.35 27.85 -45.26
CA THR A 1071 31.96 27.04 -46.45
C THR A 1071 31.06 25.78 -46.37
N VAL A 1072 30.07 25.79 -47.28
CA VAL A 1072 28.96 24.85 -47.55
C VAL A 1072 29.33 23.64 -48.46
N SER A 1073 28.61 22.53 -48.28
CA SER A 1073 28.11 21.61 -49.33
C SER A 1073 26.86 20.93 -48.74
N GLY A 1074 25.66 20.89 -49.34
CA GLY A 1074 25.26 20.57 -50.73
C GLY A 1074 24.63 19.15 -50.68
N ILE A 1075 23.38 18.89 -51.06
CA ILE A 1075 22.54 19.39 -52.17
C ILE A 1075 21.03 19.40 -51.80
N THR A 1076 20.23 20.26 -52.44
CA THR A 1076 18.75 20.38 -52.34
C THR A 1076 18.03 19.51 -53.40
N TYR A 1077 16.75 19.11 -53.32
CA TYR A 1077 15.49 19.85 -53.14
C TYR A 1077 14.39 18.90 -52.55
N ALA A 1078 13.09 19.22 -52.35
CA ALA A 1078 12.23 20.29 -52.87
C ALA A 1078 11.09 20.69 -51.90
N SER A 1079 10.49 21.86 -52.13
CA SER A 1079 9.26 22.35 -51.49
C SER A 1079 8.15 22.63 -52.51
N ILE A 1080 6.89 22.54 -52.08
CA ILE A 1080 5.70 23.05 -52.78
C ILE A 1080 4.89 23.86 -51.76
N SER A 1081 4.16 24.88 -52.22
CA SER A 1081 3.56 25.92 -51.36
C SER A 1081 2.16 26.35 -51.79
N ALA A 1082 1.38 26.76 -50.78
CA ALA A 1082 0.27 27.72 -50.83
C ALA A 1082 -1.11 27.26 -51.38
N ALA A 1083 -2.10 28.12 -51.09
CA ALA A 1083 -3.54 28.08 -51.39
C ALA A 1083 -4.40 27.02 -50.63
N ASP A 1084 -5.58 27.36 -50.07
CA ASP A 1084 -6.22 28.68 -49.86
C ASP A 1084 -7.30 28.60 -48.75
N ASN A 1085 -7.69 29.77 -48.21
CA ASN A 1085 -8.72 30.06 -47.18
C ASN A 1085 -8.43 29.58 -45.74
#